data_AF-A0A8C7CQB3-F1
#
_entry.id   AF-A0A8C7CQB3-F1
#
_cell.length_a   1.000
_cell.length_b   1.000
_cell.length_c   1.000
_cell.angle_alpha   90.00
_cell.angle_beta   90.00
_cell.angle_gamma   90.00
#
_symmetry.space_group_name_H-M   'P 1'
#
loop_
_entity.id
_entity.type
_entity.pdbx_description
1 polymer ?
#
loop_
_entity_poly.entity_id
_entity_poly.type
_entity_poly.pdbx_seq_one_letter_code
_entity_poly.pdbx_strand_id
1 'polypeptide(L)'
;MSSENHGTVKGDTALVMSPTGSATQGSPVSPSTSKPMPELPDELVQAGWSKCWSKRENRPYWFNRFTNQSMWEMPILGQHDVISDPLGLNAASVEGAGDAGVGNGQRKRLLSEEAAQGGLNRHVSSSMPQNITSLIHLFWDMNTEYVCHCCYFRIYWDLDIQTNAVIRERAPANHLPPHPEIELQRAQLTTKLRQHYQELCYQREGIEPPRESFNRWLLERKVLDKGPDPLLPSDCDPIISRSMFREVMNDIPIRLSRIKYKEEARKLLFKYAEAAKKMIDSRNATPDSRKVVKWNAEDTMNWLRRDHSASKEDYMDRLEHLRKQCGPHVTAVAKDSVEGICTKIYHISVEYVRRIRQAHQTLLKDCNITEAAEVQDRLVYCYPIRLALPSPNQPRIELHFENDISCLRYKGEMVKVNRGYFAKLELLYRYSCIDDPRFEKFLSRIWCLIKRYQVMFGAGVNEGMGLQGALPVPVFEVLNKQFGVSFECFASPLNSYFKQFCSAFPDTDGFFGSRGPFLNFSPASGSFEANPPFCEELMDAMVTHFEELLEKSSEPLSFIIFVPEWRDPLTPALNRMETSAFLRHHMSVPAFEHEYRSGSQHICKKEMYYKAVHGTVIIFLQNDSGFTKWEPTPERIQELLAAYQVSQRTLGSPVPSSTSSAKDSTAAKTAPERSASLDTSPGLSPKIGLLSLPRLFNISSTRFL
;
A
#
# COMPACT_ATOMS: atom_id res chain seq x y z
N MET A 1 -69.56 19.36 -4.93
CA MET A 1 -70.01 19.53 -6.33
C MET A 1 -69.03 18.70 -7.16
N SER A 2 -69.39 17.46 -7.45
CA SER A 2 -69.92 17.01 -8.77
C SER A 2 -68.76 16.72 -9.74
N SER A 3 -68.58 15.53 -10.32
CA SER A 3 -69.48 14.37 -10.43
C SER A 3 -68.70 13.06 -10.60
N GLU A 4 -69.35 11.93 -10.28
CA GLU A 4 -68.90 10.56 -10.56
C GLU A 4 -69.09 10.20 -12.06
N ASN A 5 -68.42 9.16 -12.60
CA ASN A 5 -69.04 7.82 -12.72
C ASN A 5 -68.14 6.69 -13.29
N HIS A 6 -68.62 5.46 -13.12
CA HIS A 6 -68.00 4.17 -13.46
C HIS A 6 -68.17 3.70 -14.93
N GLY A 7 -67.43 2.66 -15.34
CA GLY A 7 -67.76 1.83 -16.51
C GLY A 7 -66.81 0.64 -16.77
N THR A 8 -67.19 -0.58 -16.37
CA THR A 8 -66.49 -1.87 -16.59
C THR A 8 -67.06 -2.68 -17.78
N VAL A 9 -66.35 -3.75 -18.20
CA VAL A 9 -66.75 -5.03 -18.90
C VAL A 9 -65.70 -5.39 -19.99
N LYS A 10 -64.92 -6.51 -19.98
CA LYS A 10 -65.13 -7.99 -20.03
C LYS A 10 -65.66 -8.56 -21.38
N GLY A 11 -64.96 -9.54 -22.00
CA GLY A 11 -65.55 -10.42 -23.04
C GLY A 11 -64.57 -11.13 -24.01
N ASP A 12 -64.48 -12.46 -23.91
CA ASP A 12 -63.56 -13.42 -24.58
C ASP A 12 -63.81 -13.81 -26.07
N THR A 13 -62.90 -14.68 -26.60
CA THR A 13 -63.04 -15.70 -27.70
C THR A 13 -63.12 -15.25 -29.18
N ALA A 14 -62.76 -16.03 -30.23
CA ALA A 14 -61.80 -17.16 -30.47
C ALA A 14 -61.83 -17.58 -31.98
N LEU A 15 -61.02 -18.59 -32.40
CA LEU A 15 -61.09 -19.39 -33.68
C LEU A 15 -60.45 -18.71 -34.96
N VAL A 16 -59.87 -19.38 -36.00
CA VAL A 16 -59.68 -20.82 -36.35
C VAL A 16 -58.63 -21.09 -37.49
N MET A 17 -57.92 -22.25 -37.45
CA MET A 17 -57.29 -23.12 -38.51
C MET A 17 -56.27 -22.58 -39.57
N SER A 18 -55.08 -23.16 -39.89
CA SER A 18 -54.59 -24.52 -40.33
C SER A 18 -54.55 -24.72 -41.88
N PRO A 19 -53.94 -25.78 -42.50
CA PRO A 19 -52.89 -26.76 -42.11
C PRO A 19 -51.71 -26.90 -43.13
N THR A 20 -50.57 -27.55 -42.82
CA THR A 20 -50.18 -28.96 -43.14
C THR A 20 -48.63 -29.11 -42.98
N GLY A 21 -47.96 -30.29 -42.94
CA GLY A 21 -48.40 -31.69 -42.78
C GLY A 21 -47.41 -32.78 -43.31
N SER A 22 -46.99 -33.71 -42.42
CA SER A 22 -46.59 -35.14 -42.64
C SER A 22 -45.37 -35.54 -43.52
N ALA A 23 -44.66 -36.67 -43.30
CA ALA A 23 -44.44 -37.60 -42.15
C ALA A 23 -43.40 -38.71 -42.52
N THR A 24 -42.72 -39.36 -41.55
CA THR A 24 -42.34 -40.80 -41.58
C THR A 24 -41.83 -41.30 -40.22
N GLN A 25 -41.96 -42.61 -39.93
CA GLN A 25 -41.68 -43.23 -38.62
C GLN A 25 -40.33 -43.98 -38.56
N GLY A 26 -39.78 -44.13 -37.35
CA GLY A 26 -38.71 -45.08 -37.04
C GLY A 26 -38.31 -45.07 -35.56
N SER A 27 -38.11 -46.22 -34.93
CA SER A 27 -37.76 -46.41 -33.51
C SER A 27 -36.91 -47.68 -33.35
N PRO A 28 -36.21 -47.94 -32.22
CA PRO A 28 -35.47 -47.04 -31.32
C PRO A 28 -34.09 -47.61 -30.87
N VAL A 29 -33.01 -46.81 -30.76
CA VAL A 29 -31.77 -47.24 -30.03
C VAL A 29 -31.05 -46.07 -29.34
N SER A 30 -30.79 -46.26 -28.04
CA SER A 30 -29.79 -45.69 -27.08
C SER A 30 -29.17 -44.27 -27.23
N PRO A 31 -28.93 -43.56 -26.10
CA PRO A 31 -28.50 -42.16 -26.10
C PRO A 31 -26.98 -41.97 -26.30
N SER A 32 -26.60 -41.10 -27.23
CA SER A 32 -25.24 -40.53 -27.29
C SER A 32 -25.15 -39.25 -26.44
N THR A 33 -24.19 -39.21 -25.51
CA THR A 33 -23.95 -38.06 -24.64
C THR A 33 -23.02 -37.04 -25.29
N SER A 34 -23.59 -35.98 -25.87
CA SER A 34 -22.84 -34.74 -26.17
C SER A 34 -23.75 -33.52 -26.10
N LYS A 35 -24.02 -33.01 -24.88
CA LYS A 35 -24.43 -31.61 -24.72
C LYS A 35 -23.27 -30.71 -25.19
N PRO A 36 -23.53 -29.58 -25.88
CA PRO A 36 -22.49 -28.61 -26.19
C PRO A 36 -21.78 -28.17 -24.91
N MET A 37 -20.44 -28.06 -24.94
CA MET A 37 -19.74 -27.40 -23.84
C MET A 37 -20.11 -25.91 -23.84
N PRO A 38 -20.33 -25.28 -22.68
CA PRO A 38 -20.45 -23.83 -22.62
C PRO A 38 -19.15 -23.18 -23.12
N GLU A 39 -19.29 -22.27 -24.07
CA GLU A 39 -18.24 -21.31 -24.44
C GLU A 39 -18.07 -20.29 -23.30
N LEU A 40 -16.89 -19.66 -23.24
CA LEU A 40 -16.62 -18.60 -22.27
C LEU A 40 -17.43 -17.35 -22.63
N PRO A 41 -18.14 -16.71 -21.67
CA PRO A 41 -18.71 -15.38 -21.85
C PRO A 41 -17.70 -14.40 -22.45
N ASP A 42 -18.13 -13.57 -23.41
CA ASP A 42 -17.27 -12.63 -24.14
C ASP A 42 -16.49 -11.70 -23.21
N GLU A 43 -17.09 -11.27 -22.10
CA GLU A 43 -16.45 -10.46 -21.05
C GLU A 43 -15.20 -11.13 -20.47
N LEU A 44 -15.22 -12.46 -20.29
CA LEU A 44 -14.07 -13.22 -19.79
C LEU A 44 -12.99 -13.40 -20.85
N VAL A 45 -13.39 -13.58 -22.12
CA VAL A 45 -12.47 -13.63 -23.27
C VAL A 45 -11.77 -12.28 -23.47
N GLN A 46 -12.52 -11.18 -23.33
CA GLN A 46 -11.99 -9.81 -23.32
C GLN A 46 -11.09 -9.56 -22.12
N ALA A 47 -11.42 -10.08 -20.94
CA ALA A 47 -10.57 -10.07 -19.74
C ALA A 47 -9.38 -11.05 -19.80
N GLY A 48 -9.14 -11.70 -20.95
CA GLY A 48 -7.94 -12.49 -21.23
C GLY A 48 -8.01 -13.97 -20.85
N TRP A 49 -9.16 -14.45 -20.39
CA TRP A 49 -9.35 -15.86 -20.04
C TRP A 49 -9.61 -16.73 -21.27
N SER A 50 -8.97 -17.88 -21.31
CA SER A 50 -9.16 -18.93 -22.31
C SER A 50 -9.29 -20.29 -21.63
N LYS A 51 -10.06 -21.20 -22.22
CA LYS A 51 -10.22 -22.57 -21.72
C LYS A 51 -9.15 -23.46 -22.35
N CYS A 52 -8.29 -24.04 -21.52
CA CYS A 52 -7.19 -24.92 -21.88
C CYS A 52 -7.46 -26.35 -21.37
N TRP A 53 -6.66 -27.34 -21.81
CA TRP A 53 -6.76 -28.72 -21.34
C TRP A 53 -5.47 -29.17 -20.67
N SER A 54 -5.55 -29.68 -19.44
CA SER A 54 -4.38 -30.24 -18.76
C SER A 54 -4.21 -31.70 -19.14
N LYS A 55 -3.11 -32.02 -19.83
CA LYS A 55 -2.74 -33.42 -20.13
C LYS A 55 -2.35 -34.21 -18.88
N ARG A 56 -1.92 -33.55 -17.79
CA ARG A 56 -1.50 -34.21 -16.54
C ARG A 56 -2.68 -34.58 -15.66
N GLU A 57 -3.63 -33.65 -15.48
CA GLU A 57 -4.81 -33.84 -14.62
C GLU A 57 -6.05 -34.33 -15.38
N ASN A 58 -5.92 -34.55 -16.69
CA ASN A 58 -6.97 -34.97 -17.63
C ASN A 58 -8.30 -34.21 -17.50
N ARG A 59 -8.24 -32.89 -17.27
CA ARG A 59 -9.41 -32.01 -17.11
C ARG A 59 -9.16 -30.62 -17.70
N PRO A 60 -10.22 -29.87 -18.06
CA PRO A 60 -10.06 -28.50 -18.54
C PRO A 60 -9.62 -27.56 -17.40
N TYR A 61 -8.92 -26.50 -17.76
CA TYR A 61 -8.58 -25.37 -16.89
C TYR A 61 -8.77 -24.05 -17.64
N TRP A 62 -8.73 -22.94 -16.93
CA TRP A 62 -8.94 -21.60 -17.42
C TRP A 62 -7.65 -20.81 -17.21
N PHE A 63 -7.03 -20.36 -18.29
CA PHE A 63 -5.78 -19.62 -18.27
C PHE A 63 -6.04 -18.15 -18.62
N ASN A 64 -5.54 -17.22 -17.80
CA ASN A 64 -5.59 -15.81 -18.13
C ASN A 64 -4.26 -15.37 -18.75
N ARG A 65 -4.29 -14.92 -20.01
CA ARG A 65 -3.09 -14.45 -20.73
C ARG A 65 -2.52 -13.12 -20.22
N PHE A 66 -3.30 -12.34 -19.45
CA PHE A 66 -2.91 -11.04 -18.91
C PHE A 66 -2.41 -11.11 -17.47
N THR A 67 -2.98 -11.97 -16.63
CA THR A 67 -2.53 -12.18 -15.23
C THR A 67 -1.62 -13.41 -15.07
N ASN A 68 -1.44 -14.20 -16.14
CA ASN A 68 -0.68 -15.46 -16.16
C ASN A 68 -1.19 -16.53 -15.16
N GLN A 69 -2.43 -16.39 -14.68
CA GLN A 69 -3.08 -17.29 -13.73
C GLN A 69 -3.70 -18.51 -14.43
N SER A 70 -3.63 -19.67 -13.78
CA SER A 70 -4.34 -20.89 -14.20
C SER A 70 -5.31 -21.32 -13.10
N MET A 71 -6.60 -21.42 -13.42
CA MET A 71 -7.66 -21.85 -12.49
C MET A 71 -8.36 -23.10 -13.01
N TRP A 72 -8.79 -23.97 -12.10
CA TRP A 72 -9.56 -25.18 -12.47
C TRP A 72 -11.06 -24.93 -12.65
N GLU A 73 -11.51 -23.74 -12.30
CA GLU A 73 -12.91 -23.31 -12.34
C GLU A 73 -13.05 -22.10 -13.27
N MET A 74 -14.25 -21.89 -13.79
CA MET A 74 -14.52 -20.75 -14.67
C MET A 74 -14.41 -19.44 -13.86
N PRO A 75 -13.63 -18.45 -14.33
CA PRO A 75 -13.48 -17.16 -13.66
C PRO A 75 -14.79 -16.37 -13.68
N ILE A 76 -14.92 -15.44 -12.73
CA ILE A 76 -16.03 -14.48 -12.67
C ILE A 76 -15.43 -13.10 -12.41
N LEU A 77 -15.85 -12.10 -13.17
CA LEU A 77 -15.36 -10.73 -13.04
C LEU A 77 -15.81 -10.10 -11.71
N GLY A 78 -15.00 -9.17 -11.17
CA GLY A 78 -15.28 -8.47 -9.91
C GLY A 78 -14.84 -9.19 -8.62
N GLN A 79 -14.10 -10.32 -8.70
CA GLN A 79 -13.55 -10.98 -7.50
C GLN A 79 -12.06 -11.33 -7.69
N HIS A 80 -11.15 -10.61 -7.04
CA HIS A 80 -9.77 -11.05 -6.81
C HIS A 80 -9.49 -11.11 -5.31
N ASP A 81 -10.07 -12.12 -4.66
CA ASP A 81 -9.57 -12.63 -3.38
C ASP A 81 -8.33 -13.48 -3.66
N VAL A 82 -7.18 -13.15 -3.04
CA VAL A 82 -5.86 -13.80 -3.24
C VAL A 82 -5.78 -15.19 -2.56
N ILE A 83 -6.84 -15.99 -2.68
CA ILE A 83 -7.05 -17.25 -1.95
C ILE A 83 -6.98 -18.49 -2.87
N SER A 84 -6.80 -18.31 -4.18
CA SER A 84 -7.05 -19.35 -5.19
C SER A 84 -5.88 -19.64 -6.17
N ASP A 85 -4.68 -19.96 -5.67
CA ASP A 85 -3.71 -20.77 -6.44
C ASP A 85 -3.71 -22.23 -5.93
N PRO A 86 -4.54 -23.13 -6.53
CA PRO A 86 -4.59 -24.54 -6.17
C PRO A 86 -3.54 -25.40 -6.91
N LEU A 87 -2.51 -24.80 -7.54
CA LEU A 87 -1.46 -25.53 -8.28
C LEU A 87 -0.04 -25.26 -7.82
N GLY A 88 0.20 -24.22 -7.02
CA GLY A 88 1.50 -23.98 -6.39
C GLY A 88 2.64 -23.70 -7.38
N LEU A 89 2.32 -23.32 -8.62
CA LEU A 89 3.32 -22.97 -9.64
C LEU A 89 4.03 -21.64 -9.35
N ASN A 90 3.51 -20.85 -8.39
CA ASN A 90 4.16 -19.65 -7.87
C ASN A 90 4.98 -19.87 -6.59
N ALA A 91 5.01 -21.08 -6.03
CA ALA A 91 5.90 -21.41 -4.92
C ALA A 91 7.32 -21.66 -5.43
N ALA A 92 8.23 -20.70 -5.23
CA ALA A 92 9.66 -20.99 -5.35
C ALA A 92 10.05 -21.92 -4.19
N SER A 93 10.56 -23.11 -4.50
CA SER A 93 10.99 -24.10 -3.52
C SER A 93 12.01 -23.51 -2.54
N VAL A 94 11.73 -23.64 -1.25
CA VAL A 94 12.72 -23.52 -0.18
C VAL A 94 12.73 -24.84 0.56
N GLU A 95 13.71 -25.69 0.22
CA GLU A 95 13.96 -26.91 0.99
C GLU A 95 14.69 -26.56 2.30
N GLY A 96 14.37 -27.28 3.38
CA GLY A 96 15.27 -27.39 4.54
C GLY A 96 14.89 -26.64 5.83
N ALA A 97 13.78 -27.00 6.46
CA ALA A 97 13.65 -26.96 7.93
C ALA A 97 12.72 -28.09 8.39
N GLY A 98 13.27 -29.03 9.18
CA GLY A 98 12.58 -30.25 9.57
C GLY A 98 11.48 -30.06 10.62
N ASP A 99 10.49 -30.95 10.56
CA ASP A 99 9.36 -31.07 11.48
C ASP A 99 9.79 -31.48 12.91
N ALA A 100 9.05 -31.01 13.92
CA ALA A 100 9.19 -31.41 15.32
C ALA A 100 7.89 -31.14 16.11
N GLY A 101 6.91 -32.02 15.96
CA GLY A 101 5.70 -32.06 16.80
C GLY A 101 5.96 -32.46 18.26
N VAL A 102 4.98 -32.14 19.13
CA VAL A 102 5.04 -32.30 20.59
C VAL A 102 5.01 -33.78 21.04
N GLY A 103 5.89 -34.17 21.97
CA GLY A 103 5.90 -35.49 22.61
C GLY A 103 6.49 -35.46 24.02
N ASN A 104 5.78 -36.04 25.00
CA ASN A 104 6.05 -35.95 26.44
C ASN A 104 6.84 -37.18 26.96
N GLY A 105 7.82 -37.04 27.87
CA GLY A 105 8.49 -38.22 28.46
C GLY A 105 9.78 -38.00 29.26
N GLN A 106 9.72 -38.26 30.57
CA GLN A 106 10.81 -38.23 31.55
C GLN A 106 12.05 -39.11 31.21
N ARG A 107 13.27 -38.66 31.56
CA ARG A 107 14.17 -39.34 32.55
C ARG A 107 15.46 -38.56 32.87
N LYS A 108 16.07 -38.90 34.02
CA LYS A 108 17.23 -38.27 34.70
C LYS A 108 18.58 -38.86 34.25
N ARG A 109 19.68 -38.21 34.72
CA ARG A 109 21.10 -38.63 34.84
C ARG A 109 22.00 -38.23 33.64
N LEU A 110 23.29 -37.92 33.81
CA LEU A 110 24.12 -37.60 35.00
C LEU A 110 25.36 -36.79 34.55
N LEU A 111 26.11 -36.22 35.51
CA LEU A 111 27.41 -35.59 35.32
C LEU A 111 28.53 -36.60 35.05
N SER A 112 29.55 -36.21 34.28
CA SER A 112 30.96 -36.53 34.56
C SER A 112 31.91 -35.59 33.79
N GLU A 113 32.81 -34.94 34.51
CA GLU A 113 34.04 -34.37 33.94
C GLU A 113 35.00 -35.50 33.53
N GLU A 114 35.90 -35.27 32.57
CA GLU A 114 37.35 -35.38 32.83
C GLU A 114 38.17 -34.74 31.71
N ALA A 115 39.43 -34.41 32.01
CA ALA A 115 40.30 -33.57 31.19
C ALA A 115 41.46 -34.37 30.56
N ALA A 116 42.04 -33.84 29.48
CA ALA A 116 43.40 -34.18 29.05
C ALA A 116 44.10 -32.95 28.44
N GLN A 117 45.37 -32.76 28.80
CA GLN A 117 46.19 -31.61 28.43
C GLN A 117 46.93 -31.83 27.10
N GLY A 118 47.34 -30.74 26.44
CA GLY A 118 48.19 -30.79 25.25
C GLY A 118 48.59 -29.40 24.75
N GLY A 119 49.46 -28.70 25.47
CA GLY A 119 49.95 -27.38 25.07
C GLY A 119 51.30 -27.43 24.37
N LEU A 120 51.51 -26.55 23.38
CA LEU A 120 52.85 -26.12 22.96
C LEU A 120 52.85 -24.65 22.54
N ASN A 121 53.78 -23.88 23.11
CA ASN A 121 53.93 -22.44 22.86
C ASN A 121 54.60 -22.15 21.51
N ARG A 122 54.23 -21.03 20.84
CA ARG A 122 55.15 -19.87 20.71
C ARG A 122 54.61 -18.63 19.97
N HIS A 123 55.03 -17.48 20.51
CA HIS A 123 55.20 -16.14 19.93
C HIS A 123 54.00 -15.34 19.39
N VAL A 124 53.72 -14.28 20.16
CA VAL A 124 53.11 -13.02 19.72
C VAL A 124 54.01 -12.32 18.70
N SER A 125 53.43 -11.83 17.60
CA SER A 125 53.90 -10.62 16.92
C SER A 125 52.69 -9.74 16.54
N SER A 126 52.89 -8.44 16.58
CA SER A 126 51.84 -7.44 16.40
C SER A 126 51.61 -7.10 14.93
N SER A 127 50.36 -7.15 14.46
CA SER A 127 49.93 -6.32 13.33
C SER A 127 48.44 -5.99 13.42
N MET A 128 48.11 -4.69 13.45
CA MET A 128 46.76 -4.21 13.16
C MET A 128 46.49 -4.32 11.66
N PRO A 129 45.30 -4.77 11.23
CA PRO A 129 44.78 -4.42 9.92
C PRO A 129 44.17 -3.01 10.00
N GLN A 130 44.99 -1.99 9.74
CA GLN A 130 44.49 -0.67 9.34
C GLN A 130 43.81 -0.81 7.97
N ASN A 131 42.48 -0.69 7.87
CA ASN A 131 41.80 -0.56 6.57
C ASN A 131 40.36 0.01 6.69
N ILE A 132 40.18 1.07 7.48
CA ILE A 132 38.92 1.84 7.50
C ILE A 132 38.96 3.00 6.46
N THR A 133 40.16 3.46 6.09
CA THR A 133 40.36 4.58 5.15
C THR A 133 40.01 4.24 3.69
N SER A 134 40.14 2.97 3.28
CA SER A 134 39.92 2.54 1.89
C SER A 134 38.44 2.56 1.47
N LEU A 135 37.49 2.46 2.41
CA LEU A 135 36.07 2.66 2.10
C LEU A 135 35.76 4.14 1.84
N ILE A 136 36.42 5.06 2.54
CA ILE A 136 36.14 6.51 2.43
C ILE A 136 36.59 7.06 1.07
N HIS A 137 37.66 6.53 0.47
CA HIS A 137 38.11 6.97 -0.85
C HIS A 137 37.20 6.55 -2.01
N LEU A 138 36.42 5.46 -1.89
CA LEU A 138 35.39 5.15 -2.89
C LEU A 138 34.23 6.17 -2.91
N PHE A 139 34.00 6.90 -1.80
CA PHE A 139 32.88 7.83 -1.68
C PHE A 139 33.10 9.21 -2.34
N TRP A 140 34.31 9.53 -2.80
CA TRP A 140 34.67 10.89 -3.26
C TRP A 140 34.78 11.05 -4.79
N ASP A 141 35.04 9.99 -5.57
CA ASP A 141 35.04 10.02 -7.06
C ASP A 141 33.65 9.76 -7.68
N MET A 142 32.59 9.75 -6.86
CA MET A 142 31.43 8.91 -7.13
C MET A 142 30.29 9.53 -7.96
N ASN A 143 30.51 10.66 -8.64
CA ASN A 143 29.46 11.29 -9.47
C ASN A 143 29.20 10.56 -10.80
N THR A 144 30.17 9.76 -11.29
CA THR A 144 30.06 9.06 -12.59
C THR A 144 29.69 7.58 -12.42
N GLU A 145 30.11 6.93 -11.33
CA GLU A 145 29.83 5.52 -11.06
C GLU A 145 28.46 5.26 -10.40
N TYR A 146 27.91 6.17 -9.59
CA TYR A 146 26.57 6.00 -9.00
C TYR A 146 25.47 5.90 -10.07
N VAL A 147 25.59 6.69 -11.15
CA VAL A 147 24.68 6.63 -12.30
C VAL A 147 24.73 5.23 -12.92
N CYS A 148 25.94 4.69 -13.13
CA CYS A 148 26.15 3.35 -13.67
C CYS A 148 25.54 2.24 -12.80
N HIS A 149 25.61 2.34 -11.47
CA HIS A 149 25.00 1.35 -10.56
C HIS A 149 23.47 1.50 -10.43
N CYS A 150 22.93 2.71 -10.55
CA CYS A 150 21.47 2.91 -10.59
C CYS A 150 20.84 2.40 -11.89
N CYS A 151 21.56 2.43 -13.02
CA CYS A 151 21.10 1.91 -14.32
C CYS A 151 20.70 0.42 -14.31
N TYR A 152 21.09 -0.37 -13.31
CA TYR A 152 20.69 -1.78 -13.19
C TYR A 152 19.32 -2.02 -12.54
N PHE A 153 18.75 -1.03 -11.85
CA PHE A 153 17.48 -1.17 -11.14
C PHE A 153 16.38 -0.36 -11.84
N ARG A 154 15.15 -0.89 -11.90
CA ARG A 154 13.99 -0.09 -12.30
C ARG A 154 13.79 1.05 -11.28
N ILE A 155 13.86 2.28 -11.77
CA ILE A 155 13.66 3.50 -10.99
C ILE A 155 12.15 3.77 -10.87
N TYR A 156 11.71 4.19 -9.68
CA TYR A 156 10.29 4.40 -9.35
C TYR A 156 10.01 5.79 -8.75
N TRP A 157 10.91 6.74 -8.99
CA TRP A 157 10.98 8.07 -8.38
C TRP A 157 11.77 9.04 -9.28
N ASP A 158 11.52 10.33 -9.14
CA ASP A 158 12.40 11.39 -9.64
C ASP A 158 12.74 12.33 -8.47
N LEU A 159 14.01 12.31 -8.06
CA LEU A 159 14.51 13.10 -6.93
C LEU A 159 15.17 14.42 -7.37
N ASP A 160 15.29 14.65 -8.67
CA ASP A 160 15.94 15.83 -9.23
C ASP A 160 14.94 16.97 -9.45
N ILE A 161 13.64 16.66 -9.55
CA ILE A 161 12.55 17.63 -9.49
C ILE A 161 12.62 18.44 -8.19
N GLN A 162 12.80 19.76 -8.33
CA GLN A 162 12.83 20.69 -7.20
C GLN A 162 11.41 21.07 -6.77
N THR A 163 11.25 21.44 -5.50
CA THR A 163 9.96 21.86 -4.96
C THR A 163 9.55 23.24 -5.49
N ASN A 164 8.26 23.40 -5.80
CA ASN A 164 7.60 24.70 -5.94
C ASN A 164 6.70 25.05 -4.73
N ALA A 165 6.71 24.23 -3.68
CA ALA A 165 5.94 24.47 -2.48
C ALA A 165 6.62 25.56 -1.64
N VAL A 166 5.93 26.67 -1.41
CA VAL A 166 6.40 27.78 -0.58
C VAL A 166 5.65 27.76 0.76
N ILE A 167 6.38 27.91 1.86
CA ILE A 167 5.84 27.98 3.23
C ILE A 167 6.34 29.26 3.90
N ARG A 168 5.67 29.70 4.98
CA ARG A 168 6.34 30.54 5.98
C ARG A 168 7.40 29.70 6.68
N GLU A 169 8.55 30.30 7.00
CA GLU A 169 9.60 29.62 7.75
C GLU A 169 9.06 29.11 9.10
N ARG A 170 9.49 27.91 9.52
CA ARG A 170 8.98 27.21 10.70
C ARG A 170 10.12 26.90 11.67
N ALA A 171 9.84 27.05 12.96
CA ALA A 171 10.72 26.56 14.01
C ALA A 171 11.02 25.06 13.85
N PRO A 172 12.20 24.57 14.28
CA PRO A 172 12.43 23.14 14.45
C PRO A 172 11.37 22.51 15.36
N ALA A 173 10.93 21.31 15.01
CA ALA A 173 9.88 20.60 15.71
C ALA A 173 10.39 19.94 17.00
N ASN A 174 9.51 19.89 18.01
CA ASN A 174 9.81 19.38 19.36
C ASN A 174 9.70 17.84 19.48
N HIS A 175 9.82 17.10 18.38
CA HIS A 175 9.91 15.64 18.42
C HIS A 175 11.30 15.21 18.90
N LEU A 176 11.36 14.10 19.63
CA LEU A 176 12.62 13.54 20.10
C LEU A 176 13.30 12.79 18.93
N PRO A 177 14.61 12.98 18.67
CA PRO A 177 15.30 12.30 17.57
C PRO A 177 15.26 10.77 17.71
N PRO A 178 15.07 10.02 16.60
CA PRO A 178 14.92 8.58 16.65
C PRO A 178 16.21 7.90 17.12
N HIS A 179 16.04 6.79 17.85
CA HIS A 179 17.13 5.96 18.32
C HIS A 179 16.70 4.47 18.31
N PRO A 180 17.53 3.53 17.81
CA PRO A 180 17.13 2.13 17.63
C PRO A 180 16.58 1.44 18.89
N GLU A 181 17.10 1.76 20.09
CA GLU A 181 16.58 1.23 21.36
C GLU A 181 15.12 1.64 21.63
N ILE A 182 14.76 2.89 21.29
CA ILE A 182 13.43 3.44 21.53
C ILE A 182 12.44 2.91 20.47
N GLU A 183 12.88 2.77 19.21
CA GLU A 183 12.06 2.08 18.20
C GLU A 183 11.83 0.61 18.53
N LEU A 184 12.83 -0.09 19.09
CA LEU A 184 12.66 -1.46 19.56
C LEU A 184 11.64 -1.55 20.70
N GLN A 185 11.73 -0.64 21.69
CA GLN A 185 10.74 -0.57 22.77
C GLN A 185 9.33 -0.24 22.24
N ARG A 186 9.20 0.72 21.30
CA ARG A 186 7.93 1.08 20.66
C ARG A 186 7.34 -0.08 19.88
N ALA A 187 8.17 -0.82 19.13
CA ALA A 187 7.76 -2.01 18.40
C ALA A 187 7.16 -3.07 19.34
N GLN A 188 7.88 -3.42 20.41
CA GLN A 188 7.43 -4.39 21.40
C GLN A 188 6.13 -3.98 22.10
N LEU A 189 5.96 -2.69 22.42
CA LEU A 189 4.75 -2.18 23.05
C LEU A 189 3.57 -2.11 22.08
N THR A 190 3.79 -1.73 20.82
CA THR A 190 2.72 -1.74 19.81
C THR A 190 2.24 -3.16 19.49
N THR A 191 3.14 -4.14 19.42
CA THR A 191 2.76 -5.56 19.29
C THR A 191 1.90 -6.02 20.48
N LYS A 192 2.25 -5.65 21.71
CA LYS A 192 1.41 -5.93 22.90
C LYS A 192 0.06 -5.21 22.86
N LEU A 193 -0.01 -4.01 22.29
CA LEU A 193 -1.25 -3.27 22.13
C LEU A 193 -2.18 -3.94 21.10
N ARG A 194 -1.63 -4.47 19.99
CA ARG A 194 -2.37 -5.32 19.03
C ARG A 194 -2.88 -6.61 19.70
N GLN A 195 -2.06 -7.28 20.51
CA GLN A 195 -2.45 -8.47 21.27
C GLN A 195 -3.61 -8.17 22.24
N HIS A 196 -3.52 -7.10 23.03
CA HIS A 196 -4.62 -6.68 23.91
C HIS A 196 -5.91 -6.33 23.16
N TYR A 197 -5.82 -5.80 21.93
CA TYR A 197 -7.00 -5.54 21.10
C TYR A 197 -7.66 -6.84 20.63
N GLN A 198 -6.87 -7.83 20.22
CA GLN A 198 -7.36 -9.18 19.90
C GLN A 198 -8.02 -9.85 21.12
N GLU A 199 -7.35 -9.82 22.27
CA GLU A 199 -7.87 -10.37 23.54
C GLU A 199 -9.21 -9.72 23.92
N LEU A 200 -9.34 -8.40 23.81
CA LEU A 200 -10.56 -7.68 24.17
C LEU A 200 -11.73 -7.98 23.22
N CYS A 201 -11.50 -8.01 21.91
CA CYS A 201 -12.52 -8.39 20.92
C CYS A 201 -13.01 -9.82 21.15
N TYR A 202 -12.09 -10.76 21.39
CA TYR A 202 -12.43 -12.16 21.62
C TYR A 202 -13.16 -12.37 22.95
N GLN A 203 -12.65 -11.81 24.06
CA GLN A 203 -13.21 -12.02 25.39
C GLN A 203 -14.56 -11.34 25.61
N ARG A 204 -14.81 -10.18 24.97
CA ARG A 204 -16.05 -9.41 25.18
C ARG A 204 -17.11 -9.73 24.15
N GLU A 205 -16.75 -9.78 22.87
CA GLU A 205 -17.70 -9.94 21.75
C GLU A 205 -17.63 -11.30 21.07
N GLY A 206 -16.60 -12.12 21.34
CA GLY A 206 -16.44 -13.43 20.71
C GLY A 206 -16.00 -13.37 19.24
N ILE A 207 -15.38 -12.26 18.83
CA ILE A 207 -14.92 -12.03 17.45
C ILE A 207 -13.41 -11.77 17.40
N GLU A 208 -12.79 -12.10 16.28
CA GLU A 208 -11.47 -11.56 15.92
C GLU A 208 -11.60 -10.07 15.57
N PRO A 209 -10.55 -9.25 15.79
CA PRO A 209 -10.50 -7.88 15.28
C PRO A 209 -10.85 -7.78 13.79
N PRO A 210 -11.67 -6.79 13.38
CA PRO A 210 -11.88 -6.50 11.96
C PRO A 210 -10.54 -6.18 11.28
N ARG A 211 -10.34 -6.67 10.05
CA ARG A 211 -9.05 -6.55 9.35
C ARG A 211 -8.70 -5.08 9.13
N GLU A 212 -7.45 -4.71 9.39
CA GLU A 212 -6.93 -3.33 9.32
C GLU A 212 -7.54 -2.31 10.32
N SER A 213 -8.53 -2.69 11.16
CA SER A 213 -9.18 -1.75 12.09
C SER A 213 -8.20 -1.09 13.08
N PHE A 214 -7.16 -1.81 13.52
CA PHE A 214 -6.11 -1.23 14.36
C PHE A 214 -5.26 -0.20 13.61
N ASN A 215 -5.00 -0.42 12.32
CA ASN A 215 -4.21 0.49 11.50
C ASN A 215 -5.01 1.75 11.14
N ARG A 216 -6.30 1.61 10.80
CA ARG A 216 -7.21 2.75 10.63
C ARG A 216 -7.46 3.50 11.94
N TRP A 217 -7.51 2.80 13.08
CA TRP A 217 -7.52 3.44 14.40
C TRP A 217 -6.27 4.31 14.63
N LEU A 218 -5.05 3.84 14.31
CA LEU A 218 -3.86 4.68 14.42
C LEU A 218 -3.96 5.95 13.55
N LEU A 219 -4.43 5.82 12.31
CA LEU A 219 -4.64 6.97 11.41
C LEU A 219 -5.68 7.96 11.96
N GLU A 220 -6.88 7.48 12.30
CA GLU A 220 -7.99 8.30 12.80
C GLU A 220 -7.65 8.99 14.11
N ARG A 221 -6.99 8.30 15.04
CA ARG A 221 -6.53 8.90 16.29
C ARG A 221 -5.50 10.00 16.03
N LYS A 222 -4.57 9.84 15.07
CA LYS A 222 -3.55 10.86 14.74
C LYS A 222 -4.09 12.11 14.05
N VAL A 223 -5.36 12.14 13.62
CA VAL A 223 -6.04 13.39 13.22
C VAL A 223 -6.32 14.28 14.44
N LEU A 224 -6.58 13.68 15.60
CA LEU A 224 -7.04 14.36 16.82
C LEU A 224 -6.00 14.40 17.95
N ASP A 225 -4.99 13.53 17.89
CA ASP A 225 -4.00 13.33 18.95
C ASP A 225 -3.04 14.52 19.11
N LYS A 226 -3.06 15.11 20.31
CA LYS A 226 -2.11 16.15 20.75
C LYS A 226 -0.90 15.55 21.50
N GLY A 227 -0.84 14.22 21.56
CA GLY A 227 0.16 13.44 22.27
C GLY A 227 1.59 13.54 21.71
N PRO A 228 2.62 13.26 22.53
CA PRO A 228 4.02 13.47 22.16
C PRO A 228 4.71 12.30 21.44
N ASP A 229 4.05 11.15 21.26
CA ASP A 229 4.61 10.02 20.51
C ASP A 229 4.25 10.12 19.01
N PRO A 230 5.17 9.84 18.07
CA PRO A 230 4.88 9.94 16.65
C PRO A 230 3.94 8.85 16.11
N LEU A 231 3.76 7.73 16.81
CA LEU A 231 2.95 6.59 16.32
C LEU A 231 1.71 6.35 17.18
N LEU A 232 1.88 6.21 18.49
CA LEU A 232 0.80 5.82 19.39
C LEU A 232 0.00 7.03 19.88
N PRO A 233 -1.33 6.96 19.97
CA PRO A 233 -2.15 8.04 20.51
C PRO A 233 -2.08 8.12 22.04
N SER A 234 -2.20 9.33 22.59
CA SER A 234 -2.12 9.56 24.04
C SER A 234 -2.84 10.80 24.58
N ASP A 235 -3.36 11.70 23.73
CA ASP A 235 -4.17 12.86 24.13
C ASP A 235 -5.22 13.14 23.04
N CYS A 236 -6.36 12.45 23.10
CA CYS A 236 -7.41 12.47 22.09
C CYS A 236 -8.78 12.76 22.72
N ASP A 237 -9.50 13.71 22.14
CA ASP A 237 -10.90 13.99 22.45
C ASP A 237 -11.75 13.83 21.16
N PRO A 238 -12.77 12.96 21.11
CA PRO A 238 -13.22 12.03 22.16
C PRO A 238 -12.28 10.83 22.33
N ILE A 239 -12.22 10.27 23.54
CA ILE A 239 -11.45 9.05 23.86
C ILE A 239 -11.85 7.84 22.99
N ILE A 240 -13.16 7.68 22.74
CA ILE A 240 -13.70 6.58 21.92
C ILE A 240 -13.48 6.90 20.44
N SER A 241 -12.81 6.00 19.73
CA SER A 241 -12.60 6.10 18.28
C SER A 241 -13.86 5.74 17.51
N ARG A 242 -14.31 6.64 16.64
CA ARG A 242 -15.45 6.40 15.75
C ARG A 242 -15.15 5.33 14.71
N SER A 243 -13.92 5.29 14.20
CA SER A 243 -13.42 4.27 13.29
C SER A 243 -13.42 2.87 13.93
N MET A 244 -12.72 2.69 15.06
CA MET A 244 -12.67 1.39 15.74
C MET A 244 -14.07 0.92 16.19
N PHE A 245 -14.89 1.82 16.73
CA PHE A 245 -16.26 1.49 17.12
C PHE A 245 -17.10 1.04 15.91
N ARG A 246 -17.09 1.79 14.81
CA ARG A 246 -17.83 1.48 13.56
C ARG A 246 -17.47 0.09 13.03
N GLU A 247 -16.18 -0.23 12.99
CA GLU A 247 -15.70 -1.52 12.46
C GLU A 247 -16.01 -2.69 13.38
N VAL A 248 -15.75 -2.57 14.69
CA VAL A 248 -16.03 -3.65 15.66
C VAL A 248 -17.54 -3.92 15.71
N MET A 249 -18.39 -2.89 15.67
CA MET A 249 -19.85 -3.04 15.63
C MET A 249 -20.37 -3.69 14.33
N ASN A 250 -19.69 -3.52 13.19
CA ASN A 250 -20.10 -4.13 11.94
C ASN A 250 -19.93 -5.66 11.92
N ASP A 251 -18.95 -6.19 12.67
CA ASP A 251 -18.67 -7.62 12.80
C ASP A 251 -19.45 -8.29 13.96
N ILE A 252 -20.41 -7.59 14.57
CA ILE A 252 -21.29 -8.08 15.65
C ILE A 252 -22.69 -8.42 15.09
N PRO A 253 -23.32 -9.54 15.48
CA PRO A 253 -22.87 -10.55 16.46
C PRO A 253 -21.96 -11.62 15.85
N ILE A 254 -21.81 -11.63 14.52
CA ILE A 254 -20.78 -12.38 13.79
C ILE A 254 -20.30 -11.57 12.59
N ARG A 255 -19.03 -11.73 12.25
CA ARG A 255 -18.46 -11.22 11.00
C ARG A 255 -19.11 -11.88 9.80
N LEU A 256 -19.61 -11.08 8.87
CA LEU A 256 -20.16 -11.56 7.61
C LEU A 256 -19.03 -11.83 6.61
N SER A 257 -18.88 -13.09 6.22
CA SER A 257 -17.94 -13.51 5.16
C SER A 257 -18.60 -13.46 3.78
N ARG A 258 -17.81 -13.21 2.73
CA ARG A 258 -18.26 -13.37 1.34
C ARG A 258 -18.76 -14.81 1.10
N ILE A 259 -19.93 -14.95 0.48
CA ILE A 259 -20.57 -16.24 0.21
C ILE A 259 -20.41 -16.59 -1.27
N LYS A 260 -19.78 -17.74 -1.53
CA LYS A 260 -19.67 -18.30 -2.88
C LYS A 260 -20.83 -19.24 -3.16
N TYR A 261 -21.10 -20.19 -2.27
CA TYR A 261 -22.02 -21.31 -2.51
C TYR A 261 -23.32 -21.22 -1.67
N LYS A 262 -24.42 -21.83 -2.17
CA LYS A 262 -25.74 -21.89 -1.49
C LYS A 262 -25.66 -22.39 -0.04
N GLU A 263 -24.88 -23.43 0.21
CA GLU A 263 -24.72 -24.01 1.56
C GLU A 263 -23.95 -23.09 2.52
N GLU A 264 -23.08 -22.22 2.02
CA GLU A 264 -22.43 -21.19 2.85
C GLU A 264 -23.44 -20.10 3.25
N ALA A 265 -24.33 -19.71 2.32
CA ALA A 265 -25.40 -18.76 2.58
C ALA A 265 -26.33 -19.25 3.70
N ARG A 266 -26.81 -20.49 3.55
CA ARG A 266 -27.65 -21.18 4.56
C ARG A 266 -26.96 -21.25 5.92
N LYS A 267 -25.67 -21.60 5.96
CA LYS A 267 -24.87 -21.67 7.19
C LYS A 267 -24.65 -20.29 7.83
N LEU A 268 -24.39 -19.24 7.05
CA LEU A 268 -24.18 -17.89 7.59
C LEU A 268 -25.48 -17.32 8.16
N LEU A 269 -26.61 -17.49 7.45
CA LEU A 269 -27.94 -17.09 7.95
C LEU A 269 -28.27 -17.78 9.28
N PHE A 270 -28.06 -19.09 9.37
CA PHE A 270 -28.27 -19.84 10.61
C PHE A 270 -27.38 -19.30 11.75
N LYS A 271 -26.07 -19.15 11.51
CA LYS A 271 -25.12 -18.63 12.50
C LYS A 271 -25.48 -17.22 12.96
N TYR A 272 -25.95 -16.34 12.06
CA TYR A 272 -26.36 -14.98 12.42
C TYR A 272 -27.58 -15.00 13.33
N ALA A 273 -28.61 -15.77 12.98
CA ALA A 273 -29.81 -15.93 13.80
C ALA A 273 -29.49 -16.53 15.19
N GLU A 274 -28.61 -17.54 15.24
CA GLU A 274 -28.16 -18.17 16.48
C GLU A 274 -27.36 -17.19 17.36
N ALA A 275 -26.40 -16.47 16.78
CA ALA A 275 -25.59 -15.51 17.52
C ALA A 275 -26.40 -14.30 18.02
N ALA A 276 -27.31 -13.75 17.20
CA ALA A 276 -28.22 -12.68 17.61
C ALA A 276 -29.13 -13.12 18.77
N LYS A 277 -29.70 -14.33 18.69
CA LYS A 277 -30.50 -14.91 19.77
C LYS A 277 -29.67 -15.15 21.03
N LYS A 278 -28.49 -15.76 20.91
CA LYS A 278 -27.57 -16.01 22.04
C LYS A 278 -27.15 -14.70 22.73
N MET A 279 -26.86 -13.66 21.97
CA MET A 279 -26.49 -12.35 22.51
C MET A 279 -27.65 -11.68 23.24
N ILE A 280 -28.86 -11.67 22.66
CA ILE A 280 -30.03 -11.07 23.31
C ILE A 280 -30.47 -11.85 24.55
N ASP A 281 -30.19 -13.17 24.60
CA ASP A 281 -30.43 -14.00 25.77
C ASP A 281 -29.46 -13.72 26.91
N SER A 282 -28.14 -13.69 26.62
CA SER A 282 -27.08 -13.60 27.64
C SER A 282 -26.78 -12.20 28.17
N ARG A 283 -27.21 -11.14 27.47
CA ARG A 283 -26.94 -9.74 27.84
C ARG A 283 -28.19 -9.01 28.35
N ASN A 284 -27.94 -7.87 29.00
CA ASN A 284 -28.99 -6.91 29.38
C ASN A 284 -29.58 -6.29 28.11
N ALA A 285 -30.90 -6.37 27.98
CA ALA A 285 -31.64 -5.89 26.81
C ALA A 285 -33.08 -5.54 27.23
N THR A 286 -33.68 -4.53 26.60
CA THR A 286 -35.08 -4.16 26.89
C THR A 286 -36.04 -5.32 26.55
N PRO A 287 -37.19 -5.46 27.23
CA PRO A 287 -38.16 -6.52 26.94
C PRO A 287 -38.59 -6.55 25.46
N ASP A 288 -38.78 -5.38 24.86
CA ASP A 288 -39.14 -5.25 23.44
C ASP A 288 -38.02 -5.72 22.51
N SER A 289 -36.76 -5.30 22.75
CA SER A 289 -35.60 -5.76 21.98
C SER A 289 -35.44 -7.28 22.08
N ARG A 290 -35.64 -7.84 23.28
CA ARG A 290 -35.60 -9.29 23.52
C ARG A 290 -36.71 -10.02 22.75
N LYS A 291 -37.93 -9.47 22.72
CA LYS A 291 -39.05 -10.03 21.96
C LYS A 291 -38.81 -9.97 20.46
N VAL A 292 -38.40 -8.82 19.92
CA VAL A 292 -38.17 -8.62 18.48
C VAL A 292 -37.05 -9.52 17.96
N VAL A 293 -35.88 -9.54 18.60
CA VAL A 293 -34.74 -10.36 18.14
C VAL A 293 -35.05 -11.85 18.24
N LYS A 294 -35.65 -12.31 19.34
CA LYS A 294 -36.05 -13.72 19.49
C LYS A 294 -37.03 -14.16 18.41
N TRP A 295 -38.08 -13.39 18.19
CA TRP A 295 -39.11 -13.74 17.21
C TRP A 295 -38.54 -13.83 15.79
N ASN A 296 -37.75 -12.84 15.35
CA ASN A 296 -37.14 -12.85 14.02
C ASN A 296 -36.11 -13.98 13.84
N ALA A 297 -35.30 -14.28 14.88
CA ALA A 297 -34.35 -15.38 14.85
C ALA A 297 -35.06 -16.75 14.81
N GLU A 298 -36.13 -16.92 15.59
CA GLU A 298 -36.91 -18.16 15.64
C GLU A 298 -37.71 -18.38 14.36
N ASP A 299 -38.32 -17.33 13.78
CA ASP A 299 -38.96 -17.39 12.46
C ASP A 299 -37.95 -17.83 11.38
N THR A 300 -36.76 -17.20 11.34
CA THR A 300 -35.69 -17.59 10.42
C THR A 300 -35.28 -19.06 10.60
N MET A 301 -35.08 -19.51 11.85
CA MET A 301 -34.76 -20.92 12.16
C MET A 301 -35.93 -21.89 11.86
N ASN A 302 -37.17 -21.43 11.90
CA ASN A 302 -38.36 -22.21 11.54
C ASN A 302 -38.46 -22.34 10.00
N TRP A 303 -38.24 -21.25 9.26
CA TRP A 303 -38.23 -21.28 7.80
C TRP A 303 -37.08 -22.15 7.27
N LEU A 304 -35.87 -22.03 7.82
CA LEU A 304 -34.74 -22.90 7.50
C LEU A 304 -35.04 -24.40 7.68
N ARG A 305 -35.93 -24.76 8.61
CA ARG A 305 -36.38 -26.15 8.83
C ARG A 305 -37.50 -26.61 7.91
N ARG A 306 -38.22 -25.68 7.26
CA ARG A 306 -39.32 -25.99 6.34
C ARG A 306 -38.83 -26.00 4.89
N ASP A 307 -38.14 -24.95 4.48
CA ASP A 307 -37.70 -24.74 3.10
C ASP A 307 -36.32 -25.36 2.86
N HIS A 308 -36.29 -26.35 1.97
CA HIS A 308 -35.09 -27.01 1.49
C HIS A 308 -34.78 -26.63 0.02
N SER A 309 -35.72 -25.98 -0.65
CA SER A 309 -35.66 -25.55 -2.05
C SER A 309 -34.91 -24.22 -2.24
N ALA A 310 -35.07 -23.28 -1.29
CA ALA A 310 -34.52 -21.91 -1.32
C ALA A 310 -33.13 -21.78 -1.99
N SER A 311 -33.01 -20.79 -2.88
CA SER A 311 -31.81 -20.44 -3.63
C SER A 311 -30.71 -19.84 -2.74
N LYS A 312 -29.55 -19.49 -3.32
CA LYS A 312 -28.51 -18.76 -2.59
C LYS A 312 -28.99 -17.35 -2.25
N GLU A 313 -29.71 -16.75 -3.18
CA GLU A 313 -30.23 -15.39 -3.16
C GLU A 313 -31.31 -15.26 -2.07
N ASP A 314 -32.23 -16.22 -1.97
CA ASP A 314 -33.24 -16.28 -0.89
C ASP A 314 -32.61 -16.28 0.52
N TYR A 315 -31.46 -16.94 0.70
CA TYR A 315 -30.73 -16.93 1.98
C TYR A 315 -30.03 -15.58 2.24
N MET A 316 -29.59 -14.87 1.19
CA MET A 316 -28.97 -13.55 1.30
C MET A 316 -30.01 -12.48 1.64
N ASP A 317 -31.11 -12.45 0.91
CA ASP A 317 -32.22 -11.50 1.13
C ASP A 317 -32.80 -11.65 2.53
N ARG A 318 -32.92 -12.90 3.02
CA ARG A 318 -33.38 -13.16 4.38
C ARG A 318 -32.34 -12.84 5.45
N LEU A 319 -31.04 -12.93 5.14
CA LEU A 319 -29.97 -12.45 6.03
C LEU A 319 -29.99 -10.92 6.13
N GLU A 320 -30.16 -10.22 5.02
CA GLU A 320 -30.30 -8.77 5.01
C GLU A 320 -31.55 -8.32 5.78
N HIS A 321 -32.70 -8.96 5.53
CA HIS A 321 -33.93 -8.70 6.27
C HIS A 321 -33.73 -8.93 7.79
N LEU A 322 -33.15 -10.06 8.19
CA LEU A 322 -32.87 -10.38 9.58
C LEU A 322 -31.90 -9.37 10.21
N ARG A 323 -30.86 -8.95 9.49
CA ARG A 323 -29.92 -7.90 9.92
C ARG A 323 -30.61 -6.55 10.07
N LYS A 324 -31.55 -6.20 9.18
CA LYS A 324 -32.34 -4.96 9.25
C LYS A 324 -33.28 -4.93 10.45
N GLN A 325 -33.93 -6.06 10.78
CA GLN A 325 -34.81 -6.19 11.96
C GLN A 325 -34.03 -6.28 13.28
N CYS A 326 -32.98 -7.11 13.36
CA CYS A 326 -32.25 -7.35 14.61
C CYS A 326 -31.12 -6.35 14.87
N GLY A 327 -30.56 -5.75 13.82
CA GLY A 327 -29.37 -4.90 13.87
C GLY A 327 -29.43 -3.81 14.94
N PRO A 328 -30.43 -2.90 14.94
CA PRO A 328 -30.54 -1.84 15.94
C PRO A 328 -30.57 -2.35 17.38
N HIS A 329 -31.25 -3.48 17.62
CA HIS A 329 -31.36 -4.09 18.94
C HIS A 329 -30.06 -4.76 19.39
N VAL A 330 -29.37 -5.46 18.49
CA VAL A 330 -28.05 -6.05 18.75
C VAL A 330 -27.01 -4.94 18.99
N THR A 331 -27.03 -3.88 18.17
CA THR A 331 -26.19 -2.68 18.32
C THR A 331 -26.38 -2.04 19.69
N ALA A 332 -27.62 -1.81 20.13
CA ALA A 332 -27.91 -1.22 21.43
C ALA A 332 -27.36 -2.05 22.61
N VAL A 333 -27.32 -3.38 22.46
CA VAL A 333 -26.90 -4.33 23.50
C VAL A 333 -25.38 -4.58 23.51
N ALA A 334 -24.69 -4.35 22.40
CA ALA A 334 -23.23 -4.44 22.31
C ALA A 334 -22.50 -3.11 22.59
N LYS A 335 -23.18 -1.97 22.43
CA LYS A 335 -22.61 -0.61 22.48
C LYS A 335 -21.62 -0.40 23.63
N ASP A 336 -22.05 -0.50 24.87
CA ASP A 336 -21.24 -0.18 26.06
C ASP A 336 -19.98 -1.08 26.16
N SER A 337 -20.10 -2.34 25.72
CA SER A 337 -18.99 -3.29 25.70
C SER A 337 -17.91 -2.87 24.70
N VAL A 338 -18.32 -2.45 23.50
CA VAL A 338 -17.42 -2.01 22.41
C VAL A 338 -16.84 -0.62 22.68
N GLU A 339 -17.62 0.32 23.23
CA GLU A 339 -17.08 1.58 23.78
C GLU A 339 -16.02 1.29 24.84
N GLY A 340 -16.24 0.27 25.67
CA GLY A 340 -15.26 -0.24 26.63
C GLY A 340 -14.00 -0.86 26.00
N ILE A 341 -14.08 -1.49 24.82
CA ILE A 341 -12.90 -1.96 24.06
C ILE A 341 -12.08 -0.75 23.60
N CYS A 342 -12.73 0.19 22.91
CA CYS A 342 -12.10 1.41 22.36
C CYS A 342 -11.42 2.21 23.48
N THR A 343 -12.14 2.43 24.58
CA THR A 343 -11.64 3.14 25.77
C THR A 343 -10.46 2.42 26.40
N LYS A 344 -10.51 1.09 26.53
CA LYS A 344 -9.41 0.32 27.16
C LYS A 344 -8.15 0.33 26.31
N ILE A 345 -8.25 0.18 24.99
CA ILE A 345 -7.10 0.24 24.08
C ILE A 345 -6.45 1.62 24.08
N TYR A 346 -7.25 2.70 24.03
CA TYR A 346 -6.71 4.05 24.16
C TYR A 346 -5.91 4.22 25.47
N HIS A 347 -6.46 3.85 26.64
CA HIS A 347 -5.75 4.01 27.91
C HIS A 347 -4.50 3.14 28.05
N ILE A 348 -4.45 1.94 27.45
CA ILE A 348 -3.20 1.14 27.39
C ILE A 348 -2.17 1.86 26.50
N SER A 349 -2.60 2.44 25.39
CA SER A 349 -1.74 3.27 24.51
C SER A 349 -1.13 4.46 25.26
N VAL A 350 -1.93 5.21 26.02
CA VAL A 350 -1.47 6.33 26.88
C VAL A 350 -0.34 5.89 27.82
N GLU A 351 -0.53 4.77 28.54
CA GLU A 351 0.49 4.23 29.44
C GLU A 351 1.76 3.76 28.70
N TYR A 352 1.61 3.20 27.50
CA TYR A 352 2.75 2.79 26.67
C TYR A 352 3.52 4.00 26.15
N VAL A 353 2.84 5.07 25.71
CA VAL A 353 3.46 6.36 25.35
C VAL A 353 4.22 6.94 26.53
N ARG A 354 3.63 6.96 27.73
CA ARG A 354 4.30 7.43 28.95
C ARG A 354 5.62 6.68 29.20
N ARG A 355 5.62 5.36 29.05
CA ARG A 355 6.80 4.49 29.21
C ARG A 355 7.87 4.71 28.13
N ILE A 356 7.47 4.89 26.88
CA ILE A 356 8.38 5.21 25.76
C ILE A 356 9.00 6.59 25.99
N ARG A 357 8.20 7.60 26.33
CA ARG A 357 8.65 8.97 26.59
C ARG A 357 9.65 9.03 27.75
N GLN A 358 9.37 8.34 28.86
CA GLN A 358 10.25 8.28 30.03
C GLN A 358 11.61 7.63 29.71
N ALA A 359 11.60 6.54 28.94
CA ALA A 359 12.83 5.88 28.49
C ALA A 359 13.63 6.78 27.53
N HIS A 360 12.95 7.42 26.57
CA HIS A 360 13.59 8.30 25.59
C HIS A 360 14.18 9.55 26.26
N GLN A 361 13.45 10.18 27.19
CA GLN A 361 13.99 11.29 27.99
C GLN A 361 15.18 10.86 28.85
N THR A 362 15.20 9.62 29.34
CA THR A 362 16.35 9.09 30.09
C THR A 362 17.58 8.90 29.20
N LEU A 363 17.38 8.46 27.95
CA LEU A 363 18.45 8.34 26.94
C LEU A 363 19.01 9.69 26.50
N LEU A 364 18.18 10.74 26.49
CA LEU A 364 18.55 12.10 26.08
C LEU A 364 19.02 13.00 27.23
N LYS A 365 19.25 12.48 28.45
CA LYS A 365 19.63 13.31 29.62
C LYS A 365 20.89 14.15 29.42
N ASP A 366 21.83 13.64 28.63
CA ASP A 366 23.12 14.29 28.35
C ASP A 366 23.10 15.09 27.03
N CYS A 367 21.95 15.17 26.34
CA CYS A 367 21.79 15.96 25.14
C CYS A 367 21.37 17.39 25.51
N ASN A 368 22.33 18.33 25.41
CA ASN A 368 22.05 19.75 25.60
C ASN A 368 20.93 20.22 24.66
N ILE A 369 19.98 20.97 25.22
CA ILE A 369 18.92 21.63 24.45
C ILE A 369 19.56 22.82 23.72
N THR A 370 19.57 22.79 22.39
CA THR A 370 19.91 23.97 21.59
C THR A 370 18.82 25.03 21.80
N GLU A 371 19.21 26.28 22.02
CA GLU A 371 18.24 27.39 22.08
C GLU A 371 17.44 27.46 20.77
N ALA A 372 16.15 27.77 20.89
CA ALA A 372 15.26 27.85 19.74
C ALA A 372 15.67 29.04 18.86
N ALA A 373 16.15 28.76 17.64
CA ALA A 373 16.51 29.80 16.69
C ALA A 373 15.29 30.70 16.38
N GLU A 374 15.52 32.02 16.36
CA GLU A 374 14.49 33.00 16.00
C GLU A 374 13.95 32.72 14.59
N VAL A 375 12.64 32.50 14.48
CA VAL A 375 11.97 32.30 13.20
C VAL A 375 11.68 33.65 12.58
N GLN A 376 12.22 33.91 11.40
CA GLN A 376 11.88 35.11 10.63
C GLN A 376 10.53 34.91 9.93
N ASP A 377 9.64 35.90 9.96
CA ASP A 377 8.38 35.83 9.21
C ASP A 377 8.63 36.10 7.72
N ARG A 378 9.18 35.08 7.04
CA ARG A 378 9.51 35.11 5.61
C ARG A 378 8.98 33.88 4.89
N LEU A 379 8.63 34.06 3.63
CA LEU A 379 8.27 32.96 2.73
C LEU A 379 9.54 32.33 2.15
N VAL A 380 9.61 31.00 2.19
CA VAL A 380 10.74 30.19 1.71
C VAL A 380 10.23 28.94 1.00
N TYR A 381 10.99 28.40 0.05
CA TYR A 381 10.73 27.06 -0.47
C TYR A 381 10.81 26.02 0.65
N CYS A 382 9.92 25.03 0.60
CA CYS A 382 9.79 24.08 1.70
C CYS A 382 11.05 23.23 1.87
N TYR A 383 11.46 23.02 3.12
CA TYR A 383 12.59 22.19 3.51
C TYR A 383 12.11 21.02 4.39
N PRO A 384 12.86 19.91 4.47
CA PRO A 384 12.51 18.79 5.35
C PRO A 384 12.42 19.23 6.80
N ILE A 385 11.49 18.64 7.56
CA ILE A 385 11.27 19.01 8.96
C ILE A 385 12.55 18.81 9.78
N ARG A 386 12.87 19.81 10.61
CA ARG A 386 14.05 19.83 11.47
C ARG A 386 13.63 19.50 12.91
N LEU A 387 14.49 18.83 13.67
CA LEU A 387 14.24 18.55 15.08
C LEU A 387 15.01 19.57 15.92
N ALA A 388 14.39 20.09 16.98
CA ALA A 388 15.01 21.08 17.87
C ALA A 388 16.17 20.47 18.68
N LEU A 389 16.04 19.20 19.08
CA LEU A 389 17.05 18.50 19.86
C LEU A 389 18.08 17.83 18.94
N PRO A 390 19.39 17.89 19.28
CA PRO A 390 20.42 17.16 18.54
C PRO A 390 20.22 15.65 18.71
N SER A 391 20.54 14.88 17.67
CA SER A 391 20.47 13.42 17.75
C SER A 391 21.55 12.87 18.70
N PRO A 392 21.22 11.93 19.60
CA PRO A 392 22.19 11.30 20.49
C PRO A 392 23.18 10.44 19.69
N ASN A 393 24.27 10.04 20.36
CA ASN A 393 25.22 9.05 19.84
C ASN A 393 24.46 7.79 19.39
N GLN A 394 24.64 7.42 18.13
CA GLN A 394 23.93 6.29 17.54
C GLN A 394 24.67 4.97 17.78
N PRO A 395 23.96 3.86 18.01
CA PRO A 395 24.59 2.57 18.17
C PRO A 395 25.00 2.02 16.81
N ARG A 396 25.98 1.11 16.81
CA ARG A 396 26.38 0.38 15.60
C ARG A 396 25.23 -0.50 15.11
N ILE A 397 24.96 -0.41 13.81
CA ILE A 397 24.07 -1.32 13.07
C ILE A 397 24.93 -2.24 12.22
N GLU A 398 24.61 -3.52 12.19
CA GLU A 398 25.19 -4.47 11.25
C GLU A 398 24.43 -4.38 9.93
N LEU A 399 25.15 -4.20 8.82
CA LEU A 399 24.60 -4.24 7.46
C LEU A 399 25.24 -5.41 6.71
N HIS A 400 24.41 -6.28 6.14
CA HIS A 400 24.84 -7.28 5.17
C HIS A 400 23.85 -7.35 4.01
N PHE A 401 24.27 -7.96 2.89
CA PHE A 401 23.45 -8.06 1.68
C PHE A 401 23.14 -9.53 1.37
N GLU A 402 21.88 -9.84 1.12
CA GLU A 402 21.38 -11.15 0.70
C GLU A 402 20.73 -11.00 -0.68
N ASN A 403 21.46 -11.32 -1.75
CA ASN A 403 21.05 -11.04 -3.13
C ASN A 403 20.71 -9.54 -3.32
N ASP A 404 19.49 -9.21 -3.74
CA ASP A 404 19.00 -7.83 -3.91
C ASP A 404 18.35 -7.24 -2.65
N ILE A 405 18.64 -7.78 -1.46
CA ILE A 405 18.10 -7.31 -0.18
C ILE A 405 19.23 -6.79 0.71
N SER A 406 19.12 -5.56 1.18
CA SER A 406 19.86 -5.02 2.31
C SER A 406 19.22 -5.48 3.62
N CYS A 407 19.99 -6.17 4.46
CA CYS A 407 19.59 -6.62 5.78
C CYS A 407 20.30 -5.78 6.84
N LEU A 408 19.54 -5.06 7.68
CA LEU A 408 20.09 -4.26 8.78
C LEU A 408 19.71 -4.90 10.12
N ARG A 409 20.68 -5.13 11.01
CA ARG A 409 20.47 -5.78 12.31
C ARG A 409 20.89 -4.88 13.49
N TYR A 410 20.04 -4.85 14.52
CA TYR A 410 20.30 -4.22 15.80
C TYR A 410 19.86 -5.16 16.93
N LYS A 411 20.74 -5.49 17.89
CA LYS A 411 20.44 -6.39 19.03
C LYS A 411 19.69 -7.68 18.62
N GLY A 412 20.09 -8.30 17.52
CA GLY A 412 19.44 -9.50 16.95
C GLY A 412 18.27 -9.20 16.00
N GLU A 413 17.53 -8.12 16.21
CA GLU A 413 16.38 -7.70 15.40
C GLU A 413 16.82 -7.21 14.01
N MET A 414 16.31 -7.88 12.98
CA MET A 414 16.62 -7.62 11.58
C MET A 414 15.47 -6.90 10.88
N VAL A 415 15.80 -5.90 10.05
CA VAL A 415 14.90 -5.29 9.06
C VAL A 415 15.47 -5.50 7.66
N LYS A 416 14.59 -5.53 6.65
CA LYS A 416 14.96 -5.82 5.25
C LYS A 416 14.39 -4.76 4.32
N VAL A 417 15.17 -4.36 3.32
CA VAL A 417 14.77 -3.45 2.24
C VAL A 417 15.48 -3.85 0.94
N ASN A 418 14.83 -3.70 -0.21
CA ASN A 418 15.45 -3.96 -1.51
C ASN A 418 16.62 -2.99 -1.76
N ARG A 419 17.72 -3.45 -2.40
CA ARG A 419 18.93 -2.64 -2.64
C ARG A 419 18.67 -1.35 -3.42
N GLY A 420 17.76 -1.35 -4.39
CA GLY A 420 17.35 -0.13 -5.11
C GLY A 420 16.68 0.90 -4.18
N TYR A 421 15.86 0.44 -3.23
CA TYR A 421 15.24 1.31 -2.22
C TYR A 421 16.22 1.73 -1.12
N PHE A 422 17.23 0.91 -0.80
CA PHE A 422 18.34 1.32 0.06
C PHE A 422 19.13 2.48 -0.58
N ALA A 423 19.44 2.39 -1.88
CA ALA A 423 20.08 3.47 -2.64
C ALA A 423 19.17 4.72 -2.73
N LYS A 424 17.85 4.56 -2.92
CA LYS A 424 16.89 5.68 -2.83
C LYS A 424 17.00 6.40 -1.48
N LEU A 425 17.03 5.65 -0.38
CA LEU A 425 17.14 6.22 0.97
C LEU A 425 18.48 6.93 1.19
N GLU A 426 19.57 6.44 0.59
CA GLU A 426 20.87 7.13 0.60
C GLU A 426 20.82 8.48 -0.12
N LEU A 427 20.21 8.54 -1.32
CA LEU A 427 20.01 9.79 -2.07
C LEU A 427 19.09 10.77 -1.32
N LEU A 428 17.96 10.29 -0.81
CA LEU A 428 17.04 11.09 0.01
C LEU A 428 17.74 11.65 1.25
N TYR A 429 18.58 10.85 1.92
CA TYR A 429 19.36 11.28 3.07
C TYR A 429 20.39 12.35 2.70
N ARG A 430 21.13 12.15 1.59
CA ARG A 430 22.10 13.13 1.07
C ARG A 430 21.46 14.48 0.74
N TYR A 431 20.23 14.47 0.21
CA TYR A 431 19.49 15.70 -0.10
C TYR A 431 18.83 16.37 1.10
N SER A 432 18.57 15.62 2.18
CA SER A 432 17.66 16.07 3.25
C SER A 432 18.34 16.23 4.61
N CYS A 433 19.27 15.35 4.96
CA CYS A 433 19.97 15.37 6.24
C CYS A 433 21.09 16.42 6.25
N ILE A 434 21.12 17.24 7.31
CA ILE A 434 22.12 18.31 7.47
C ILE A 434 22.98 18.15 8.74
N ASP A 435 22.64 17.22 9.64
CA ASP A 435 23.32 17.01 10.92
C ASP A 435 24.24 15.76 10.93
N ASP A 436 24.49 15.16 9.77
CA ASP A 436 25.29 13.95 9.60
C ASP A 436 26.12 13.98 8.30
N PRO A 437 27.10 14.90 8.17
CA PRO A 437 27.85 15.10 6.93
C PRO A 437 28.76 13.91 6.54
N ARG A 438 28.92 12.93 7.44
CA ARG A 438 29.74 11.73 7.26
C ARG A 438 28.94 10.43 7.21
N PHE A 439 27.61 10.50 7.25
CA PHE A 439 26.71 9.34 7.23
C PHE A 439 26.94 8.38 8.42
N GLU A 440 27.46 8.89 9.54
CA GLU A 440 27.74 8.12 10.77
C GLU A 440 26.45 7.66 11.46
N LYS A 441 25.34 8.38 11.27
CA LYS A 441 24.00 8.08 11.83
C LYS A 441 23.07 7.37 10.84
N PHE A 442 23.47 7.28 9.57
CA PHE A 442 22.63 6.85 8.44
C PHE A 442 21.98 5.47 8.64
N LEU A 443 22.78 4.43 8.96
CA LEU A 443 22.28 3.07 9.12
C LEU A 443 21.29 2.96 10.30
N SER A 444 21.55 3.68 11.39
CA SER A 444 20.68 3.70 12.58
C SER A 444 19.35 4.37 12.28
N ARG A 445 19.35 5.44 11.48
CA ARG A 445 18.13 6.11 11.00
C ARG A 445 17.35 5.27 9.99
N ILE A 446 18.01 4.55 9.07
CA ILE A 446 17.33 3.57 8.20
C ILE A 446 16.71 2.44 9.04
N TRP A 447 17.44 1.88 10.01
CA TRP A 447 16.88 0.81 10.85
C TRP A 447 15.63 1.28 11.59
N CYS A 448 15.66 2.50 12.16
CA CYS A 448 14.50 3.13 12.79
C CYS A 448 13.34 3.34 11.81
N LEU A 449 13.60 3.87 10.62
CA LEU A 449 12.63 4.10 9.56
C LEU A 449 11.91 2.80 9.16
N ILE A 450 12.66 1.76 8.79
CA ILE A 450 12.06 0.49 8.35
C ILE A 450 11.30 -0.18 9.50
N LYS A 451 11.85 -0.17 10.73
CA LYS A 451 11.15 -0.73 11.90
C LYS A 451 9.87 0.06 12.20
N ARG A 452 9.86 1.39 12.07
CA ARG A 452 8.67 2.24 12.25
C ARG A 452 7.55 1.86 11.29
N TYR A 453 7.84 1.76 10.00
CA TYR A 453 6.84 1.39 8.99
C TYR A 453 6.37 -0.08 9.13
N GLN A 454 7.26 -1.01 9.50
CA GLN A 454 6.86 -2.38 9.89
C GLN A 454 5.87 -2.37 11.06
N VAL A 455 6.08 -1.56 12.09
CA VAL A 455 5.22 -1.50 13.27
C VAL A 455 3.87 -0.82 12.98
N MET A 456 3.87 0.19 12.11
CA MET A 456 2.65 0.86 11.62
C MET A 456 1.73 -0.11 10.89
N PHE A 457 2.27 -0.88 9.94
CA PHE A 457 1.49 -1.86 9.17
C PHE A 457 1.17 -3.12 9.97
N GLY A 458 2.08 -3.56 10.82
CA GLY A 458 1.94 -4.78 11.62
C GLY A 458 2.75 -5.96 11.06
N ALA A 459 2.51 -7.14 11.62
CA ALA A 459 3.29 -8.35 11.35
C ALA A 459 2.51 -9.45 10.61
N GLY A 460 1.21 -9.25 10.40
CA GLY A 460 0.36 -10.17 9.65
C GLY A 460 0.72 -10.23 8.17
N VAL A 461 0.50 -11.40 7.55
CA VAL A 461 0.66 -11.56 6.11
C VAL A 461 -0.32 -10.63 5.38
N ASN A 462 0.22 -9.72 4.58
CA ASN A 462 -0.48 -8.64 3.89
C ASN A 462 -1.12 -7.56 4.80
N GLU A 463 -0.78 -7.50 6.09
CA GLU A 463 -1.23 -6.40 6.98
C GLU A 463 -0.69 -5.05 6.46
N GLY A 464 -1.52 -4.02 6.45
CA GLY A 464 -1.19 -2.69 5.92
C GLY A 464 -1.14 -2.54 4.39
N MET A 465 -1.12 -3.64 3.61
CA MET A 465 -1.06 -3.61 2.14
C MET A 465 -2.23 -2.88 1.49
N GLY A 466 -3.39 -2.85 2.17
CA GLY A 466 -4.62 -2.21 1.70
C GLY A 466 -4.87 -0.81 2.24
N LEU A 467 -3.90 -0.16 2.92
CA LEU A 467 -4.08 1.19 3.48
C LEU A 467 -3.87 2.31 2.46
N GLN A 468 -2.93 2.13 1.53
CA GLN A 468 -2.64 3.04 0.42
C GLN A 468 -1.84 2.32 -0.68
N GLY A 469 -2.05 2.71 -1.95
CA GLY A 469 -1.18 2.39 -3.07
C GLY A 469 -0.59 3.67 -3.67
N ALA A 470 0.63 3.65 -4.21
CA ALA A 470 1.22 4.83 -4.85
C ALA A 470 0.80 4.92 -6.34
N LEU A 471 0.65 6.12 -6.91
CA LEU A 471 0.30 6.25 -8.34
C LEU A 471 1.40 5.69 -9.25
N PRO A 472 1.08 5.21 -10.47
CA PRO A 472 2.08 4.77 -11.45
C PRO A 472 3.10 5.87 -11.80
N VAL A 473 4.31 5.44 -12.18
CA VAL A 473 5.39 6.37 -12.58
C VAL A 473 4.96 7.32 -13.72
N PRO A 474 4.33 6.86 -14.83
CA PRO A 474 3.89 7.76 -15.89
C PRO A 474 2.84 8.79 -15.46
N VAL A 475 2.03 8.47 -14.44
CA VAL A 475 1.03 9.38 -13.88
C VAL A 475 1.73 10.53 -13.15
N PHE A 476 2.75 10.24 -12.34
CA PHE A 476 3.57 11.27 -11.69
C PHE A 476 4.35 12.14 -12.71
N GLU A 477 4.90 11.53 -13.77
CA GLU A 477 5.58 12.26 -14.86
C GLU A 477 4.64 13.28 -15.52
N VAL A 478 3.40 12.88 -15.85
CA VAL A 478 2.42 13.78 -16.46
C VAL A 478 1.90 14.82 -15.44
N LEU A 479 1.69 14.46 -14.17
CA LEU A 479 1.32 15.41 -13.12
C LEU A 479 2.38 16.52 -12.96
N ASN A 480 3.66 16.18 -13.00
CA ASN A 480 4.74 17.17 -13.01
C ASN A 480 4.73 18.01 -14.30
N LYS A 481 4.75 17.36 -15.47
CA LYS A 481 4.86 18.01 -16.78
C LYS A 481 3.70 18.97 -17.06
N GLN A 482 2.46 18.57 -16.80
CA GLN A 482 1.26 19.31 -17.21
C GLN A 482 0.70 20.23 -16.13
N PHE A 483 0.79 19.81 -14.87
CA PHE A 483 0.20 20.53 -13.73
C PHE A 483 1.24 21.07 -12.74
N GLY A 484 2.54 20.96 -13.07
CA GLY A 484 3.63 21.46 -12.25
C GLY A 484 3.73 20.79 -10.89
N VAL A 485 3.12 19.62 -10.68
CA VAL A 485 3.13 18.92 -9.39
C VAL A 485 4.58 18.60 -9.02
N SER A 486 4.98 18.98 -7.80
CA SER A 486 6.36 18.75 -7.32
C SER A 486 6.41 18.09 -5.95
N PHE A 487 5.27 17.72 -5.38
CA PHE A 487 5.14 17.36 -3.97
C PHE A 487 3.96 16.40 -3.75
N GLU A 488 4.15 15.38 -2.92
CA GLU A 488 3.11 14.43 -2.48
C GLU A 488 2.61 14.80 -1.06
N CYS A 489 1.31 15.05 -0.90
CA CYS A 489 0.70 15.34 0.40
C CYS A 489 0.66 14.11 1.32
N PHE A 490 0.65 12.90 0.79
CA PHE A 490 0.59 11.66 1.58
C PHE A 490 1.56 10.61 1.04
N ALA A 491 2.77 10.59 1.58
CA ALA A 491 3.78 9.60 1.22
C ALA A 491 4.64 9.17 2.43
N SER A 492 5.73 8.50 2.12
CA SER A 492 6.79 8.03 3.01
C SER A 492 8.10 8.03 2.22
N PRO A 493 9.27 8.02 2.88
CA PRO A 493 10.55 7.84 2.18
C PRO A 493 10.59 6.57 1.30
N LEU A 494 9.79 5.55 1.66
CA LEU A 494 9.71 4.25 0.99
C LEU A 494 8.83 4.27 -0.26
N ASN A 495 7.79 5.10 -0.31
CA ASN A 495 6.86 5.14 -1.45
C ASN A 495 6.87 6.43 -2.29
N SER A 496 7.50 7.52 -1.82
CA SER A 496 7.50 8.80 -2.53
C SER A 496 8.04 8.69 -3.97
N TYR A 497 7.45 9.45 -4.87
CA TYR A 497 8.01 9.73 -6.19
C TYR A 497 9.00 10.90 -6.12
N PHE A 498 8.67 11.99 -5.42
CA PHE A 498 9.55 13.15 -5.25
C PHE A 498 10.45 13.02 -4.01
N LYS A 499 11.47 13.90 -3.91
CA LYS A 499 12.25 14.13 -2.68
C LYS A 499 11.60 15.09 -1.67
N GLN A 500 10.40 15.60 -1.98
CA GLN A 500 9.63 16.46 -1.09
C GLN A 500 8.19 15.95 -0.98
N PHE A 501 7.79 15.65 0.24
CA PHE A 501 6.49 15.06 0.55
C PHE A 501 6.14 15.31 2.01
N CYS A 502 4.87 15.14 2.37
CA CYS A 502 4.44 15.00 3.76
C CYS A 502 4.32 13.51 4.12
N SER A 503 4.59 13.16 5.38
CA SER A 503 4.49 11.79 5.90
C SER A 503 4.12 11.76 7.38
N ALA A 504 3.68 10.60 7.87
CA ALA A 504 3.18 10.44 9.23
C ALA A 504 4.24 10.67 10.34
N PHE A 505 5.52 10.40 10.06
CA PHE A 505 6.55 10.28 11.10
C PHE A 505 7.67 11.34 10.92
N PRO A 506 7.47 12.58 11.38
CA PRO A 506 8.44 13.66 11.20
C PRO A 506 9.79 13.38 11.85
N ASP A 507 9.82 12.58 12.92
CA ASP A 507 11.03 12.23 13.65
C ASP A 507 11.94 11.27 12.88
N THR A 508 11.39 10.26 12.19
CA THR A 508 12.18 9.34 11.34
C THR A 508 12.38 9.88 9.93
N ASP A 509 11.35 10.49 9.36
CA ASP A 509 11.26 10.71 7.91
C ASP A 509 11.81 12.07 7.48
N GLY A 510 11.97 13.03 8.41
CA GLY A 510 12.54 14.35 8.11
C GLY A 510 13.98 14.26 7.60
N PHE A 511 14.75 13.26 8.04
CA PHE A 511 16.09 12.97 7.52
C PHE A 511 16.10 12.45 6.09
N PHE A 512 14.95 12.05 5.54
CA PHE A 512 14.78 11.48 4.20
C PHE A 512 13.77 12.26 3.34
N GLY A 513 13.51 13.53 3.67
CA GLY A 513 12.76 14.45 2.81
C GLY A 513 11.35 14.82 3.28
N SER A 514 10.85 14.22 4.36
CA SER A 514 9.52 14.57 4.86
C SER A 514 9.44 16.00 5.39
N ARG A 515 8.33 16.69 5.10
CA ARG A 515 7.98 18.01 5.65
C ARG A 515 7.12 17.92 6.92
N GLY A 516 6.86 16.69 7.40
CA GLY A 516 5.98 16.34 8.52
C GLY A 516 4.59 15.90 8.06
N PRO A 517 3.63 15.74 9.00
CA PRO A 517 2.25 15.38 8.68
C PRO A 517 1.56 16.49 7.89
N PHE A 518 0.70 16.11 6.94
CA PHE A 518 0.09 17.07 6.00
C PHE A 518 -0.75 18.16 6.69
N LEU A 519 -1.55 17.80 7.70
CA LEU A 519 -2.37 18.74 8.47
C LEU A 519 -1.52 19.79 9.23
N ASN A 520 -0.22 19.54 9.42
CA ASN A 520 0.73 20.47 10.04
C ASN A 520 1.63 21.17 8.99
N PHE A 521 1.30 21.06 7.70
CA PHE A 521 2.01 21.67 6.59
C PHE A 521 1.12 22.69 5.89
N SER A 522 1.49 23.98 5.98
CA SER A 522 0.69 25.09 5.47
C SER A 522 1.42 25.80 4.32
N PRO A 523 1.33 25.29 3.07
CA PRO A 523 1.86 25.98 1.90
C PRO A 523 1.07 27.25 1.60
N ALA A 524 1.77 28.33 1.26
CA ALA A 524 1.20 29.50 0.62
C ALA A 524 1.02 29.27 -0.89
N SER A 525 1.93 28.54 -1.54
CA SER A 525 1.85 28.26 -2.97
C SER A 525 2.48 26.92 -3.33
N GLY A 526 2.20 26.43 -4.53
CA GLY A 526 2.72 25.18 -5.08
C GLY A 526 1.66 24.36 -5.79
N SER A 527 2.09 23.27 -6.43
CA SER A 527 1.19 22.27 -7.02
C SER A 527 1.51 20.88 -6.45
N PHE A 528 0.45 20.20 -6.02
CA PHE A 528 0.51 19.07 -5.10
C PHE A 528 -0.34 17.91 -5.59
N GLU A 529 0.17 16.68 -5.46
CA GLU A 529 -0.62 15.45 -5.52
C GLU A 529 -1.08 15.08 -4.11
N ALA A 530 -2.28 14.50 -3.99
CA ALA A 530 -2.77 13.97 -2.73
C ALA A 530 -3.53 12.65 -2.92
N ASN A 531 -2.93 11.57 -2.46
CA ASN A 531 -3.53 10.23 -2.43
C ASN A 531 -3.57 9.74 -0.97
N PRO A 532 -4.57 10.18 -0.18
CA PRO A 532 -4.63 9.93 1.26
C PRO A 532 -4.88 8.44 1.55
N PRO A 533 -4.35 7.91 2.68
CA PRO A 533 -4.68 6.56 3.10
C PRO A 533 -6.15 6.45 3.48
N PHE A 534 -6.66 5.23 3.42
CA PHE A 534 -8.08 4.91 3.52
C PHE A 534 -8.66 5.04 4.95
N CYS A 535 -8.83 6.29 5.39
CA CYS A 535 -9.45 6.69 6.66
C CYS A 535 -10.37 7.90 6.41
N GLU A 536 -11.68 7.72 6.59
CA GLU A 536 -12.70 8.76 6.32
C GLU A 536 -12.46 10.03 7.14
N GLU A 537 -12.11 9.86 8.42
CA GLU A 537 -11.86 10.95 9.37
C GLU A 537 -10.59 11.77 8.98
N LEU A 538 -9.59 11.14 8.37
CA LEU A 538 -8.42 11.85 7.82
C LEU A 538 -8.75 12.56 6.51
N MET A 539 -9.55 11.94 5.63
CA MET A 539 -9.97 12.57 4.38
C MET A 539 -10.82 13.82 4.65
N ASP A 540 -11.73 13.80 5.63
CA ASP A 540 -12.55 14.96 5.97
C ASP A 540 -11.72 16.12 6.57
N ALA A 541 -10.74 15.81 7.43
CA ALA A 541 -9.77 16.79 7.92
C ALA A 541 -8.88 17.35 6.79
N MET A 542 -8.45 16.50 5.86
CA MET A 542 -7.68 16.89 4.67
C MET A 542 -8.45 17.87 3.78
N VAL A 543 -9.74 17.64 3.52
CA VAL A 543 -10.56 18.54 2.71
C VAL A 543 -10.69 19.91 3.37
N THR A 544 -10.93 19.94 4.69
CA THR A 544 -10.97 21.19 5.46
C THR A 544 -9.65 21.96 5.35
N HIS A 545 -8.51 21.26 5.51
CA HIS A 545 -7.19 21.87 5.38
C HIS A 545 -6.91 22.39 3.96
N PHE A 546 -7.34 21.69 2.90
CA PHE A 546 -7.25 22.22 1.53
C PHE A 546 -8.06 23.51 1.36
N GLU A 547 -9.32 23.52 1.81
CA GLU A 547 -10.21 24.68 1.67
C GLU A 547 -9.65 25.90 2.43
N GLU A 548 -9.18 25.72 3.67
CA GLU A 548 -8.52 26.77 4.46
C GLU A 548 -7.25 27.33 3.78
N LEU A 549 -6.42 26.47 3.16
CA LEU A 549 -5.21 26.91 2.47
C LEU A 549 -5.51 27.66 1.16
N LEU A 550 -6.51 27.19 0.40
CA LEU A 550 -6.93 27.78 -0.87
C LEU A 550 -7.62 29.13 -0.66
N GLU A 551 -8.42 29.28 0.40
CA GLU A 551 -9.06 30.55 0.79
C GLU A 551 -8.04 31.58 1.31
N LYS A 552 -7.06 31.12 2.12
CA LYS A 552 -6.09 32.00 2.78
C LYS A 552 -5.01 32.56 1.86
N SER A 553 -4.78 31.97 0.69
CA SER A 553 -3.68 32.35 -0.21
C SER A 553 -4.15 32.93 -1.54
N SER A 554 -3.56 34.06 -1.92
CA SER A 554 -3.65 34.65 -3.27
C SER A 554 -2.59 34.12 -4.24
N GLU A 555 -1.58 33.39 -3.75
CA GLU A 555 -0.52 32.82 -4.59
C GLU A 555 -0.99 31.55 -5.31
N PRO A 556 -0.39 31.15 -6.46
CA PRO A 556 -0.82 29.96 -7.18
C PRO A 556 -0.77 28.68 -6.34
N LEU A 557 -1.93 28.12 -6.02
CA LEU A 557 -2.07 26.92 -5.18
C LEU A 557 -3.05 25.92 -5.81
N SER A 558 -2.59 24.68 -5.94
CA SER A 558 -3.30 23.60 -6.66
C SER A 558 -3.11 22.26 -5.97
N PHE A 559 -4.22 21.57 -5.68
CA PHE A 559 -4.23 20.19 -5.18
C PHE A 559 -4.95 19.29 -6.18
N ILE A 560 -4.31 18.18 -6.56
CA ILE A 560 -4.88 17.12 -7.40
C ILE A 560 -5.04 15.88 -6.52
N ILE A 561 -6.28 15.58 -6.16
CA ILE A 561 -6.64 14.57 -5.18
C ILE A 561 -7.09 13.29 -5.88
N PHE A 562 -6.59 12.15 -5.42
CA PHE A 562 -6.93 10.81 -5.88
C PHE A 562 -7.58 10.02 -4.74
N VAL A 563 -8.88 9.72 -4.85
CA VAL A 563 -9.61 8.94 -3.84
C VAL A 563 -10.45 7.83 -4.48
N PRO A 564 -10.68 6.70 -3.79
CA PRO A 564 -11.58 5.67 -4.27
C PRO A 564 -13.00 6.21 -4.48
N GLU A 565 -13.68 5.74 -5.52
CA GLU A 565 -15.06 6.09 -5.83
C GLU A 565 -16.06 5.33 -4.92
N TRP A 566 -16.03 5.66 -3.64
CA TRP A 566 -16.92 5.12 -2.62
C TRP A 566 -18.21 5.94 -2.56
N ARG A 567 -19.20 5.49 -3.34
CA ARG A 567 -20.55 6.09 -3.46
C ARG A 567 -21.67 5.31 -2.76
N ASP A 568 -21.38 4.14 -2.20
CA ASP A 568 -22.35 3.30 -1.46
C ASP A 568 -21.82 2.92 -0.05
N PRO A 569 -22.09 3.75 0.98
CA PRO A 569 -22.62 5.11 0.90
C PRO A 569 -21.56 6.12 0.41
N LEU A 570 -22.02 7.27 -0.10
CA LEU A 570 -21.15 8.38 -0.47
C LEU A 570 -20.43 8.94 0.77
N THR A 571 -19.08 8.92 0.74
CA THR A 571 -18.30 9.46 1.86
C THR A 571 -18.45 10.98 1.99
N PRO A 572 -18.48 11.55 3.21
CA PRO A 572 -18.58 12.99 3.41
C PRO A 572 -17.46 13.78 2.72
N ALA A 573 -16.23 13.26 2.75
CA ALA A 573 -15.08 13.89 2.12
C ALA A 573 -15.21 13.97 0.59
N LEU A 574 -15.66 12.90 -0.08
CA LEU A 574 -15.89 12.93 -1.52
C LEU A 574 -16.99 13.93 -1.90
N ASN A 575 -18.12 13.91 -1.17
CA ASN A 575 -19.21 14.88 -1.40
C ASN A 575 -18.76 16.34 -1.21
N ARG A 576 -17.95 16.62 -0.18
CA ARG A 576 -17.39 17.96 0.04
C ARG A 576 -16.46 18.40 -1.09
N MET A 577 -15.57 17.53 -1.57
CA MET A 577 -14.70 17.85 -2.70
C MET A 577 -15.48 18.08 -4.00
N GLU A 578 -16.54 17.30 -4.26
CA GLU A 578 -17.43 17.48 -5.42
C GLU A 578 -18.30 18.75 -5.35
N THR A 579 -18.44 19.36 -4.17
CA THR A 579 -19.24 20.59 -3.94
C THR A 579 -18.43 21.81 -3.52
N SER A 580 -17.09 21.70 -3.43
CA SER A 580 -16.20 22.77 -2.99
C SER A 580 -16.15 23.92 -4.00
N ALA A 581 -16.12 25.16 -3.49
CA ALA A 581 -16.02 26.37 -4.32
C ALA A 581 -14.71 26.45 -5.13
N PHE A 582 -13.68 25.69 -4.74
CA PHE A 582 -12.39 25.61 -5.44
C PHE A 582 -12.32 24.52 -6.51
N LEU A 583 -13.40 23.76 -6.73
CA LEU A 583 -13.45 22.70 -7.73
C LEU A 583 -13.34 23.28 -9.15
N ARG A 584 -12.31 22.85 -9.89
CA ARG A 584 -12.08 23.26 -11.29
C ARG A 584 -12.33 22.14 -12.29
N HIS A 585 -12.13 20.89 -11.88
CA HIS A 585 -12.42 19.71 -12.69
C HIS A 585 -12.52 18.46 -11.79
N HIS A 586 -13.31 17.48 -12.20
CA HIS A 586 -13.23 16.11 -11.70
C HIS A 586 -13.36 15.10 -12.84
N MET A 587 -12.81 13.91 -12.65
CA MET A 587 -13.01 12.76 -13.54
C MET A 587 -12.86 11.46 -12.76
N SER A 588 -13.47 10.36 -13.25
CA SER A 588 -13.28 9.02 -12.67
C SER A 588 -12.49 8.14 -13.63
N VAL A 589 -11.49 7.42 -13.12
CA VAL A 589 -10.80 6.35 -13.84
C VAL A 589 -11.45 5.01 -13.43
N PRO A 590 -12.02 4.22 -14.36
CA PRO A 590 -12.84 3.07 -14.00
C PRO A 590 -12.09 1.96 -13.23
N ALA A 591 -12.85 1.20 -12.45
CA ALA A 591 -12.36 -0.01 -11.78
C ALA A 591 -11.76 -0.99 -12.80
N PHE A 592 -10.67 -1.67 -12.42
CA PHE A 592 -9.92 -2.64 -13.23
C PHE A 592 -9.26 -2.11 -14.53
N GLU A 593 -9.48 -0.85 -14.89
CA GLU A 593 -8.86 -0.19 -16.05
C GLU A 593 -7.56 0.56 -15.71
N HIS A 594 -7.26 0.74 -14.41
CA HIS A 594 -6.03 1.38 -13.96
C HIS A 594 -5.31 0.58 -12.86
N GLU A 595 -4.07 0.99 -12.58
CA GLU A 595 -3.17 0.32 -11.65
C GLU A 595 -2.65 1.27 -10.58
N TYR A 596 -2.30 0.71 -9.43
CA TYR A 596 -1.51 1.33 -8.38
C TYR A 596 -0.21 0.55 -8.19
N ARG A 597 0.82 1.22 -7.67
CA ARG A 597 2.02 0.58 -7.13
C ARG A 597 1.79 0.11 -5.69
N SER A 598 2.34 -1.06 -5.37
CA SER A 598 2.28 -1.68 -4.05
C SER A 598 2.84 -0.79 -2.95
N GLY A 599 2.11 -0.62 -1.84
CA GLY A 599 2.63 0.07 -0.64
C GLY A 599 3.92 -0.56 -0.09
N SER A 600 4.08 -1.87 -0.29
CA SER A 600 5.29 -2.62 0.07
C SER A 600 6.31 -2.74 -1.07
N GLN A 601 6.32 -1.80 -2.02
CA GLN A 601 7.29 -1.76 -3.14
C GLN A 601 8.76 -1.83 -2.69
N HIS A 602 9.06 -1.38 -1.47
CA HIS A 602 10.38 -1.41 -0.86
C HIS A 602 10.89 -2.81 -0.46
N ILE A 603 10.01 -3.83 -0.45
CA ILE A 603 10.34 -5.25 -0.18
C ILE A 603 9.77 -6.23 -1.21
N CYS A 604 8.89 -5.78 -2.12
CA CYS A 604 8.26 -6.64 -3.11
C CYS A 604 9.28 -7.21 -4.12
N LYS A 605 9.09 -8.48 -4.51
CA LYS A 605 9.97 -9.21 -5.44
C LYS A 605 9.43 -9.39 -6.86
N LYS A 606 8.12 -9.28 -7.09
CA LYS A 606 7.48 -9.61 -8.39
C LYS A 606 6.31 -8.71 -8.76
N GLU A 607 5.37 -8.46 -7.85
CA GLU A 607 4.14 -7.70 -8.12
C GLU A 607 4.29 -6.25 -7.64
N MET A 608 4.94 -5.42 -8.48
CA MET A 608 5.09 -3.98 -8.22
C MET A 608 3.77 -3.23 -8.43
N TYR A 609 3.01 -3.60 -9.46
CA TYR A 609 1.75 -2.99 -9.86
C TYR A 609 0.60 -3.95 -9.62
N TYR A 610 -0.56 -3.42 -9.24
CA TYR A 610 -1.81 -4.16 -9.11
C TYR A 610 -2.97 -3.34 -9.67
N LYS A 611 -3.95 -4.01 -10.28
CA LYS A 611 -5.16 -3.35 -10.79
C LYS A 611 -6.04 -2.84 -9.64
N ALA A 612 -6.51 -1.61 -9.77
CA ALA A 612 -7.47 -1.04 -8.83
C ALA A 612 -8.81 -1.79 -8.89
N VAL A 613 -9.32 -2.22 -7.74
CA VAL A 613 -10.60 -2.95 -7.63
C VAL A 613 -11.80 -1.99 -7.61
N HIS A 614 -11.57 -0.72 -7.28
CA HIS A 614 -12.54 0.37 -7.31
C HIS A 614 -12.17 1.38 -8.39
N GLY A 615 -13.14 2.18 -8.82
CA GLY A 615 -12.84 3.40 -9.57
C GLY A 615 -12.07 4.39 -8.69
N THR A 616 -11.31 5.29 -9.31
CA THR A 616 -10.61 6.38 -8.62
C THR A 616 -11.12 7.70 -9.16
N VAL A 617 -11.64 8.54 -8.27
CA VAL A 617 -12.01 9.92 -8.60
C VAL A 617 -10.76 10.79 -8.48
N ILE A 618 -10.47 11.55 -9.54
CA ILE A 618 -9.40 12.54 -9.63
C ILE A 618 -10.06 13.92 -9.58
N ILE A 619 -9.70 14.73 -8.57
CA ILE A 619 -10.35 16.02 -8.29
C ILE A 619 -9.30 17.13 -8.29
N PHE A 620 -9.59 18.24 -8.97
CA PHE A 620 -8.73 19.41 -9.07
C PHE A 620 -9.31 20.55 -8.23
N LEU A 621 -8.70 20.82 -7.06
CA LEU A 621 -9.04 21.95 -6.19
C LEU A 621 -7.96 23.04 -6.33
N GLN A 622 -8.34 24.21 -6.82
CA GLN A 622 -7.40 25.29 -7.13
C GLN A 622 -8.01 26.67 -6.80
N ASN A 623 -7.21 27.57 -6.22
CA ASN A 623 -7.56 28.98 -6.12
C ASN A 623 -7.40 29.65 -7.51
N ASP A 624 -7.87 30.89 -7.68
CA ASP A 624 -7.91 31.51 -9.02
C ASP A 624 -6.52 31.65 -9.67
N SER A 625 -5.50 31.97 -8.86
CA SER A 625 -4.10 32.03 -9.30
C SER A 625 -3.54 30.64 -9.66
N GLY A 626 -3.94 29.59 -8.94
CA GLY A 626 -3.57 28.20 -9.23
C GLY A 626 -4.22 27.70 -10.51
N PHE A 627 -5.51 27.98 -10.70
CA PHE A 627 -6.27 27.69 -11.91
C PHE A 627 -5.68 28.41 -13.12
N THR A 628 -5.38 29.71 -13.02
CA THR A 628 -4.75 30.49 -14.09
C THR A 628 -3.41 29.89 -14.55
N LYS A 629 -2.67 29.23 -13.66
CA LYS A 629 -1.34 28.67 -13.94
C LYS A 629 -1.37 27.21 -14.40
N TRP A 630 -2.22 26.40 -13.78
CA TRP A 630 -2.29 24.94 -13.92
C TRP A 630 -3.70 24.46 -14.27
N GLU A 631 -4.40 25.23 -15.10
CA GLU A 631 -5.74 24.94 -15.60
C GLU A 631 -5.85 23.48 -16.10
N PRO A 632 -6.88 22.73 -15.68
CA PRO A 632 -7.23 21.41 -16.22
C PRO A 632 -7.86 21.53 -17.62
N THR A 633 -7.07 22.01 -18.60
CA THR A 633 -7.51 22.08 -20.00
C THR A 633 -7.74 20.68 -20.58
N PRO A 634 -8.63 20.52 -21.58
CA PRO A 634 -8.93 19.22 -22.18
C PRO A 634 -7.69 18.43 -22.64
N GLU A 635 -6.68 19.11 -23.17
CA GLU A 635 -5.43 18.52 -23.65
C GLU A 635 -4.59 17.96 -22.51
N ARG A 636 -4.47 18.71 -21.41
CA ARG A 636 -3.74 18.28 -20.19
C ARG A 636 -4.43 17.09 -19.52
N ILE A 637 -5.76 17.11 -19.47
CA ILE A 637 -6.57 15.99 -18.96
C ILE A 637 -6.42 14.76 -19.86
N GLN A 638 -6.39 14.93 -21.19
CA GLN A 638 -6.16 13.83 -22.13
C GLN A 638 -4.77 13.19 -21.95
N GLU A 639 -3.71 13.98 -21.74
CA GLU A 639 -2.38 13.42 -21.42
C GLU A 639 -2.39 12.62 -20.10
N LEU A 640 -3.10 13.09 -19.07
CA LEU A 640 -3.20 12.38 -17.78
C LEU A 640 -3.98 11.06 -17.90
N LEU A 641 -5.07 11.02 -18.66
CA LEU A 641 -5.78 9.78 -18.97
C LEU A 641 -4.94 8.82 -19.82
N ALA A 642 -4.15 9.34 -20.76
CA ALA A 642 -3.23 8.51 -21.56
C ALA A 642 -2.13 7.87 -20.71
N ALA A 643 -1.66 8.51 -19.64
CA ALA A 643 -0.65 7.95 -18.73
C ALA A 643 -1.07 6.61 -18.12
N TYR A 644 -2.35 6.45 -17.76
CA TYR A 644 -2.90 5.19 -17.26
C TYR A 644 -2.93 4.07 -18.32
N GLN A 645 -3.02 4.41 -19.60
CA GLN A 645 -2.99 3.43 -20.70
C GLN A 645 -1.57 2.95 -21.02
N VAL A 646 -0.53 3.77 -20.77
CA VAL A 646 0.88 3.40 -21.00
C VAL A 646 1.34 2.31 -20.04
N SER A 647 0.89 2.33 -18.78
CA SER A 647 1.13 1.24 -17.82
C SER A 647 0.69 -0.13 -18.36
N GLN A 648 -0.46 -0.20 -19.04
CA GLN A 648 -0.97 -1.46 -19.60
C GLN A 648 -0.09 -2.03 -20.72
N ARG A 649 0.70 -1.20 -21.43
CA ARG A 649 1.49 -1.63 -22.61
C ARG A 649 2.91 -2.12 -22.25
N THR A 650 3.43 -1.76 -21.08
CA THR A 650 4.81 -2.11 -20.67
C THR A 650 4.96 -3.50 -20.04
N LEU A 651 3.90 -4.33 -20.05
CA LEU A 651 3.94 -5.78 -19.81
C LEU A 651 4.01 -6.63 -21.10
N GLY A 652 4.22 -6.01 -22.28
CA GLY A 652 4.56 -6.73 -23.50
C GLY A 652 5.96 -7.34 -23.44
N SER A 653 6.09 -8.63 -23.82
CA SER A 653 7.33 -9.40 -23.84
C SER A 653 8.48 -8.72 -24.61
N PRO A 654 9.77 -9.03 -24.32
CA PRO A 654 10.88 -8.56 -25.12
C PRO A 654 10.73 -9.00 -26.59
N VAL A 655 10.99 -8.07 -27.51
CA VAL A 655 11.06 -8.38 -28.95
C VAL A 655 12.14 -9.45 -29.17
N PRO A 656 11.84 -10.59 -29.82
CA PRO A 656 12.86 -11.59 -30.08
C PRO A 656 13.86 -11.05 -31.09
N SER A 657 15.12 -10.93 -30.67
CA SER A 657 16.25 -10.62 -31.54
C SER A 657 16.34 -11.65 -32.67
N SER A 658 16.32 -11.20 -33.91
CA SER A 658 16.42 -12.05 -35.10
C SER A 658 17.81 -12.66 -35.25
N THR A 659 18.07 -13.78 -34.59
CA THR A 659 19.26 -14.60 -34.84
C THR A 659 19.01 -15.52 -36.03
N SER A 660 19.63 -15.20 -37.17
CA SER A 660 19.67 -16.05 -38.36
C SER A 660 20.41 -17.36 -38.07
N SER A 661 19.69 -18.48 -38.09
CA SER A 661 20.26 -19.82 -37.92
C SER A 661 20.89 -20.31 -39.22
N ALA A 662 22.22 -20.33 -39.29
CA ALA A 662 22.95 -21.00 -40.37
C ALA A 662 23.12 -22.50 -40.06
N LYS A 663 22.64 -23.33 -40.99
CA LYS A 663 23.06 -24.71 -41.28
C LYS A 663 22.71 -25.00 -42.74
N ASP A 664 23.39 -25.83 -43.51
CA ASP A 664 24.81 -26.24 -43.55
C ASP A 664 24.96 -27.07 -44.86
N SER A 665 26.18 -27.25 -45.38
CA SER A 665 26.54 -28.17 -46.49
C SER A 665 25.97 -27.80 -47.90
N THR A 666 26.62 -28.08 -49.05
CA THR A 666 27.82 -28.88 -49.40
C THR A 666 28.61 -28.30 -50.59
N ALA A 667 29.96 -28.43 -50.56
CA ALA A 667 30.93 -28.67 -51.67
C ALA A 667 30.85 -27.87 -53.00
N ALA A 668 31.94 -27.35 -53.61
CA ALA A 668 33.22 -28.01 -53.91
C ALA A 668 34.30 -27.04 -54.48
N LYS A 669 35.57 -27.52 -54.49
CA LYS A 669 36.77 -27.23 -55.33
C LYS A 669 36.65 -26.11 -56.43
N THR A 670 37.67 -25.28 -56.77
CA THR A 670 39.14 -25.50 -56.84
C THR A 670 39.90 -24.14 -56.93
N ALA A 671 41.24 -24.13 -56.75
CA ALA A 671 42.16 -22.96 -56.83
C ALA A 671 42.66 -22.68 -58.29
N PRO A 672 43.70 -21.84 -58.60
CA PRO A 672 44.60 -20.98 -57.79
C PRO A 672 45.00 -19.60 -58.43
N GLU A 673 46.12 -19.01 -57.96
CA GLU A 673 46.91 -17.87 -58.53
C GLU A 673 46.41 -16.42 -58.24
N ARG A 674 47.25 -15.38 -58.07
CA ARG A 674 48.73 -15.26 -57.94
C ARG A 674 49.14 -13.97 -57.19
N SER A 675 50.41 -13.88 -56.79
CA SER A 675 51.08 -12.77 -56.09
C SER A 675 51.52 -11.60 -56.97
N ALA A 676 51.59 -10.38 -56.42
CA ALA A 676 52.59 -9.36 -56.76
C ALA A 676 52.74 -8.33 -55.62
N SER A 677 53.88 -7.63 -55.59
CA SER A 677 54.35 -6.76 -54.49
C SER A 677 55.05 -5.49 -55.00
N LEU A 678 55.37 -4.58 -54.07
CA LEU A 678 56.38 -3.50 -54.10
C LEU A 678 55.91 -2.06 -54.43
N ASP A 679 56.43 -1.14 -53.60
CA ASP A 679 56.84 0.26 -53.85
C ASP A 679 55.78 1.29 -54.33
N THR A 680 55.75 2.57 -53.93
CA THR A 680 56.82 3.49 -53.47
C THR A 680 56.23 4.68 -52.66
N SER A 681 57.07 5.43 -51.92
CA SER A 681 56.81 6.84 -51.50
C SER A 681 57.46 7.83 -52.51
N PRO A 682 57.36 9.19 -52.45
CA PRO A 682 56.72 10.06 -51.43
C PRO A 682 55.92 11.30 -51.99
N GLY A 683 55.34 12.12 -51.08
CA GLY A 683 55.37 13.60 -51.24
C GLY A 683 54.04 14.41 -51.28
N LEU A 684 54.14 15.64 -50.75
CA LEU A 684 53.33 16.86 -51.00
C LEU A 684 51.91 17.00 -50.39
N SER A 685 51.85 17.75 -49.28
CA SER A 685 50.66 18.46 -48.74
C SER A 685 50.39 19.77 -49.51
N PRO A 686 49.17 20.38 -49.48
CA PRO A 686 48.89 21.40 -48.44
C PRO A 686 47.39 21.68 -48.08
N LYS A 687 47.15 22.32 -46.90
CA LYS A 687 46.18 23.44 -46.59
C LYS A 687 44.67 23.31 -46.99
N ILE A 688 43.64 23.88 -46.34
CA ILE A 688 43.35 24.81 -45.21
C ILE A 688 41.84 24.58 -44.86
N GLY A 689 41.27 24.86 -43.67
CA GLY A 689 41.80 25.51 -42.47
C GLY A 689 40.80 25.56 -41.28
N LEU A 690 41.02 26.53 -40.37
CA LEU A 690 40.49 26.61 -39.01
C LEU A 690 39.05 27.19 -38.90
N LEU A 691 38.41 26.95 -37.74
CA LEU A 691 37.95 27.93 -36.71
C LEU A 691 36.75 27.35 -35.91
N SER A 692 36.51 27.59 -34.62
CA SER A 692 37.37 27.94 -33.47
C SER A 692 36.58 27.72 -32.16
N LEU A 693 37.23 27.24 -31.09
CA LEU A 693 36.70 27.28 -29.71
C LEU A 693 36.67 28.72 -29.16
N PRO A 694 35.84 28.96 -28.13
CA PRO A 694 36.26 29.75 -26.98
C PRO A 694 36.30 28.91 -25.69
N ARG A 695 37.35 29.12 -24.89
CA ARG A 695 37.42 28.74 -23.46
C ARG A 695 36.84 29.86 -22.58
N LEU A 696 36.70 29.55 -21.29
CA LEU A 696 36.66 30.39 -20.07
C LEU A 696 35.37 30.14 -19.25
N PHE A 697 35.34 30.18 -17.91
CA PHE A 697 36.32 30.65 -16.92
C PHE A 697 36.49 29.66 -15.75
N ASN A 698 37.60 29.81 -15.01
CA ASN A 698 37.90 29.13 -13.75
C ASN A 698 37.91 30.20 -12.63
N ILE A 699 37.21 30.01 -11.51
CA ILE A 699 37.18 30.96 -10.39
C ILE A 699 37.40 30.24 -9.05
N SER A 700 38.26 30.85 -8.23
CA SER A 700 38.85 30.34 -7.00
C SER A 700 38.02 30.56 -5.74
N SER A 701 38.28 29.75 -4.71
CA SER A 701 37.85 29.95 -3.33
C SER A 701 38.20 31.34 -2.77
N THR A 702 37.38 31.84 -1.83
CA THR A 702 37.83 32.84 -0.86
C THR A 702 37.20 32.53 0.50
N ARG A 703 38.03 32.43 1.55
CA ARG A 703 37.57 32.38 2.95
C ARG A 703 37.24 33.81 3.39
N PHE A 704 36.24 33.97 4.24
CA PHE A 704 36.24 35.05 5.24
C PHE A 704 35.86 34.48 6.62
N LEU A 705 36.23 35.26 7.64
CA LEU A 705 36.13 34.96 9.08
C LEU A 705 34.68 34.92 9.57
#